data_AF-B3EQQ5-F1
#
_entry.id   AF-B3EQQ5-F1
#
_cell.length_a   1.000
_cell.length_b   1.000
_cell.length_c   1.000
_cell.angle_alpha   90.00
_cell.angle_beta   90.00
_cell.angle_gamma   90.00
#
_symmetry.space_group_name_H-M   'P 1'
#
loop_
_entity.id
_entity.type
_entity.pdbx_description
1 polymer ?
#
loop_
_entity_poly.entity_id
_entity_poly.type
_entity_poly.pdbx_seq_one_letter_code
_entity_poly.pdbx_strand_id
1 'polypeptide(L)'
;MKANETKVEDFLSSNKTQFVIPVYQRNYDWSTGQCKQLLDDILEVGTNKKMNAHFIGSIVYVHDDVYTASRIKELTVIDGQQRLTTLTLIYLVLHRLAKELKDEVLVNEISETYLINKFAPEEEKLKLRPTENNDKALKYLLRSDANEDFPDFSKLIDNFNYFKGRITEENHQFVLEGLSKLMFVEISLDREKDAPQRIFESLNSTGLELSQADLIRNYILMGLNRRDQNKIYQNYWEVIEKLAKDEALNVSRVSDYIRDFLTFENKKIPNKGKVYIEFKAKYPTTTIDELENNLTCIKGLVKHYNKLINPKNETDKDIKLQLEYINRLEINVVFPFLMKVYDDYVSSIIDKPTFIKLLDLIQSFTWRRFILGLPTNALNKIFMSLYEKVESGNYLYSIQKSLLQRSGVQRFPKNAEVIDALKVKDVYNIKSKNKIYLLERLENYENIERVAIEGNPDITIEHIFPQNPDPKWKIELGNDEYGFIKDNYLNTIGNLTLSGNNGKLGNKPFRDKRDLEGAGYKDSRLWMNKYLSSLDKWDRTEIEKRFNLISARVLKIWEYPEIEIETNGDNGELNIFEADDPKHKKLEYAIFFDQKLEVTQVAKLYMEVFKQLFELQPETFFTSDLGERISLTKNPTEKGLRQPVPINDTYFIEANIDNMGKFERIKQALTIFDLEDELSIKYAENT
;
A
#
# COMPACT_ATOMS: atom_id res chain seq x y z
N MET A 1 -35.50 1.00 17.49
CA MET A 1 -35.55 0.77 16.03
C MET A 1 -37.00 0.52 15.59
N LYS A 2 -37.52 1.27 14.62
CA LYS A 2 -38.78 0.98 13.92
C LYS A 2 -38.51 0.83 12.43
N ALA A 3 -39.06 -0.20 11.80
CA ALA A 3 -38.92 -0.45 10.37
C ALA A 3 -40.30 -0.53 9.70
N ASN A 4 -40.52 0.27 8.66
CA ASN A 4 -41.76 0.28 7.89
C ASN A 4 -41.46 0.27 6.38
N GLU A 5 -42.34 -0.35 5.60
CA GLU A 5 -42.32 -0.20 4.14
C GLU A 5 -42.98 1.13 3.76
N THR A 6 -42.34 1.91 2.89
CA THR A 6 -42.83 3.23 2.49
C THR A 6 -42.47 3.50 1.02
N LYS A 7 -43.34 4.22 0.31
CA LYS A 7 -43.07 4.67 -1.05
C LYS A 7 -42.04 5.79 -1.05
N VAL A 8 -41.22 5.85 -2.09
CA VAL A 8 -40.22 6.91 -2.25
C VAL A 8 -40.86 8.30 -2.21
N GLU A 9 -41.99 8.47 -2.90
CA GLU A 9 -42.70 9.75 -2.96
C GLU A 9 -43.23 10.17 -1.59
N ASP A 10 -43.83 9.26 -0.83
CA ASP A 10 -44.39 9.56 0.50
C ASP A 10 -43.28 10.00 1.48
N PHE A 11 -42.12 9.33 1.42
CA PHE A 11 -40.99 9.71 2.24
C PHE A 11 -40.41 11.06 1.84
N LEU A 12 -40.08 11.24 0.56
CA LEU A 12 -39.47 12.48 0.07
C LEU A 12 -40.43 13.67 0.17
N SER A 13 -41.74 13.46 0.05
CA SER A 13 -42.78 14.50 0.18
C SER A 13 -43.05 14.93 1.63
N SER A 14 -42.47 14.25 2.62
CA SER A 14 -42.65 14.56 4.04
C SER A 14 -42.50 16.06 4.33
N ASN A 15 -43.57 16.64 4.90
CA ASN A 15 -43.66 18.06 5.17
C ASN A 15 -42.64 18.50 6.23
N LYS A 16 -42.06 19.69 6.03
CA LYS A 16 -41.12 20.32 6.98
C LYS A 16 -40.01 19.35 7.40
N THR A 17 -39.47 18.61 6.44
CA THR A 17 -38.44 17.60 6.68
C THR A 17 -37.23 17.89 5.81
N GLN A 18 -36.03 17.75 6.38
CA GLN A 18 -34.77 17.85 5.67
C GLN A 18 -33.96 16.58 5.93
N PHE A 19 -33.51 15.91 4.87
CA PHE A 19 -32.60 14.78 4.92
C PHE A 19 -31.18 15.29 4.93
N VAL A 20 -30.46 15.05 6.02
CA VAL A 20 -29.08 15.51 6.20
C VAL A 20 -28.13 14.34 6.02
N ILE A 21 -27.23 14.44 5.04
CA ILE A 21 -26.11 13.52 4.91
C ILE A 21 -24.98 14.04 5.80
N PRO A 22 -24.62 13.35 6.90
CA PRO A 22 -23.63 13.83 7.85
C PRO A 22 -22.20 13.74 7.29
N VAL A 23 -21.28 14.52 7.86
CA VAL A 23 -19.88 14.64 7.38
C VAL A 23 -19.07 13.35 7.39
N TYR A 24 -19.48 12.35 8.18
CA TYR A 24 -18.83 11.04 8.22
C TYR A 24 -19.26 10.09 7.11
N GLN A 25 -20.30 10.41 6.36
CA GLN A 25 -20.67 9.64 5.20
C GLN A 25 -19.73 9.91 4.02
N ARG A 26 -19.48 8.89 3.21
CA ARG A 26 -18.67 9.07 2.00
C ARG A 26 -19.39 9.95 0.98
N ASN A 27 -18.63 10.66 0.15
CA ASN A 27 -19.16 11.41 -0.98
C ASN A 27 -19.95 10.52 -1.96
N TYR A 28 -20.61 11.15 -2.94
CA TYR A 28 -21.38 10.42 -3.93
C TYR A 28 -20.43 9.66 -4.86
N ASP A 29 -20.62 8.34 -4.95
CA ASP A 29 -19.63 7.43 -5.55
C ASP A 29 -20.24 6.45 -6.55
N TRP A 30 -21.57 6.44 -6.71
CA TRP A 30 -22.26 5.59 -7.68
C TRP A 30 -21.71 5.81 -9.10
N SER A 31 -21.39 4.72 -9.78
CA SER A 31 -20.96 4.77 -11.18
C SER A 31 -22.14 4.98 -12.11
N THR A 32 -21.86 5.42 -13.34
CA THR A 32 -22.87 5.51 -14.39
C THR A 32 -23.55 4.16 -14.67
N GLY A 33 -22.85 3.03 -14.44
CA GLY A 33 -23.44 1.70 -14.54
C GLY A 33 -24.53 1.43 -13.51
N GLN A 34 -24.34 1.86 -12.26
CA GLN A 34 -25.35 1.76 -11.20
C GLN A 34 -26.52 2.71 -11.46
N CYS A 35 -26.23 3.91 -11.95
CA CYS A 35 -27.26 4.88 -12.35
C CYS A 35 -28.11 4.36 -13.52
N LYS A 36 -27.47 3.73 -14.50
CA LYS A 36 -28.14 3.06 -15.61
C LYS A 36 -29.10 1.99 -15.11
N GLN A 37 -28.61 1.10 -14.25
CA GLN A 37 -29.44 0.03 -13.69
C GLN A 37 -30.67 0.58 -12.99
N LEU A 38 -30.52 1.56 -12.09
CA LEU A 38 -31.66 2.17 -11.40
C LEU A 38 -32.66 2.82 -12.38
N LEU A 39 -32.18 3.51 -13.40
CA LEU A 39 -33.07 4.14 -14.39
C LEU A 39 -33.80 3.10 -15.26
N ASP A 40 -33.10 2.05 -15.68
CA ASP A 40 -33.67 0.96 -16.46
C ASP A 40 -34.78 0.26 -15.64
N ASP A 41 -34.55 0.01 -14.35
CA ASP A 41 -35.54 -0.54 -13.41
C ASP A 41 -36.76 0.38 -13.26
N ILE A 42 -36.54 1.70 -13.12
CA ILE A 42 -37.62 2.70 -13.03
C ILE A 42 -38.48 2.70 -14.31
N LEU A 43 -37.84 2.69 -15.49
CA LEU A 43 -38.52 2.68 -16.78
C LEU A 43 -39.32 1.38 -16.99
N GLU A 44 -38.77 0.23 -16.60
CA GLU A 44 -39.46 -1.06 -16.69
C GLU A 44 -40.74 -1.06 -15.85
N VAL A 45 -40.66 -0.57 -14.61
CA VAL A 45 -41.81 -0.52 -13.68
C VAL A 45 -42.83 0.55 -14.11
N GLY A 46 -42.38 1.66 -14.68
CA GLY A 46 -43.23 2.70 -15.24
C GLY A 46 -44.02 2.23 -16.47
N THR A 47 -43.38 1.48 -17.37
CA THR A 47 -44.02 0.97 -18.59
C THR A 47 -44.93 -0.23 -18.33
N ASN A 48 -44.64 -1.04 -17.31
CA ASN A 48 -45.40 -2.23 -16.99
C ASN A 48 -46.56 -1.95 -16.03
N LYS A 49 -47.79 -1.84 -16.57
CA LYS A 49 -49.02 -1.63 -15.79
C LYS A 49 -49.36 -2.75 -14.80
N LYS A 50 -48.71 -3.92 -14.87
CA LYS A 50 -48.93 -5.04 -13.92
C LYS A 50 -48.00 -4.97 -12.71
N MET A 51 -46.93 -4.19 -12.77
CA MET A 51 -46.02 -3.98 -11.64
C MET A 51 -46.52 -2.79 -10.83
N ASN A 52 -46.91 -3.05 -9.58
CA ASN A 52 -47.48 -2.06 -8.67
C ASN A 52 -46.47 -1.55 -7.62
N ALA A 53 -45.32 -2.20 -7.50
CA ALA A 53 -44.27 -1.84 -6.56
C ALA A 53 -42.91 -2.39 -7.03
N HIS A 54 -41.84 -1.63 -6.79
CA HIS A 54 -40.47 -2.07 -7.00
C HIS A 54 -39.60 -1.69 -5.81
N PHE A 55 -38.94 -2.68 -5.22
CA PHE A 55 -38.14 -2.50 -4.01
C PHE A 55 -36.70 -2.09 -4.35
N ILE A 56 -36.26 -0.92 -3.87
CA ILE A 56 -34.93 -0.37 -4.18
C ILE A 56 -33.93 -0.48 -3.03
N GLY A 57 -34.32 -1.06 -1.89
CA GLY A 57 -33.47 -1.25 -0.71
C GLY A 57 -34.06 -0.64 0.55
N SER A 58 -33.18 -0.25 1.47
CA SER A 58 -33.53 0.38 2.75
C SER A 58 -32.89 1.76 2.89
N ILE A 59 -33.50 2.58 3.74
CA ILE A 59 -32.98 3.88 4.15
C ILE A 59 -32.97 3.90 5.67
N VAL A 60 -31.81 4.16 6.26
CA VAL A 60 -31.65 4.21 7.71
C VAL A 60 -31.33 5.62 8.11
N TYR A 61 -32.08 6.17 9.07
CA TYR A 61 -31.89 7.53 9.54
C TYR A 61 -32.13 7.65 11.04
N VAL A 62 -31.61 8.73 11.60
CA VAL A 62 -31.79 9.13 13.00
C VAL A 62 -32.57 10.44 13.06
N HIS A 63 -33.49 10.51 14.00
CA HIS A 63 -34.08 11.78 14.42
C HIS A 63 -33.09 12.51 15.32
N ASP A 64 -32.64 13.69 14.90
CA ASP A 64 -31.93 14.57 15.81
C ASP A 64 -32.99 15.28 16.69
N ASP A 65 -33.31 14.67 17.83
CA ASP A 65 -34.22 15.20 18.88
C ASP A 65 -33.62 16.40 19.64
N VAL A 66 -32.80 17.21 18.97
CA VAL A 66 -32.43 18.50 19.54
C VAL A 66 -33.62 19.40 19.32
N TYR A 67 -34.22 19.88 20.41
CA TYR A 67 -35.15 21.01 20.47
C TYR A 67 -34.50 22.27 19.86
N THR A 68 -34.18 22.25 18.57
CA THR A 68 -33.76 23.42 17.81
C THR A 68 -35.02 24.23 17.52
N ALA A 69 -34.92 25.54 17.63
CA ALA A 69 -35.99 26.48 17.29
C ALA A 69 -36.33 26.48 15.78
N SER A 70 -35.89 25.49 15.02
CA SER A 70 -36.18 25.32 13.61
C SER A 70 -37.57 24.69 13.43
N ARG A 71 -38.30 25.17 12.43
CA ARG A 71 -39.63 24.64 12.07
C ARG A 71 -39.53 23.33 11.27
N ILE A 72 -38.32 22.86 10.99
CA ILE A 72 -38.01 21.73 10.10
C ILE A 72 -37.38 20.59 10.90
N LYS A 73 -37.86 19.38 10.67
CA LYS A 73 -37.32 18.15 11.23
C LYS A 73 -36.11 17.70 10.41
N GLU A 74 -34.95 17.61 11.03
CA GLU A 74 -33.75 17.05 10.39
C GLU A 74 -33.71 15.53 10.60
N LEU A 75 -33.57 14.79 9.50
CA LEU A 75 -33.37 13.34 9.49
C LEU A 75 -31.95 13.06 9.02
N THR A 76 -31.10 12.65 9.95
CA THR A 76 -29.69 12.35 9.66
C THR A 76 -29.58 10.97 9.04
N VAL A 77 -29.21 10.89 7.76
CA VAL A 77 -29.14 9.66 6.98
C VAL A 77 -27.86 8.88 7.34
N ILE A 78 -28.03 7.64 7.79
CA ILE A 78 -26.95 6.71 8.14
C ILE A 78 -26.68 5.72 7.00
N ASP A 79 -27.71 5.27 6.30
CA ASP A 79 -27.56 4.41 5.12
C ASP A 79 -28.63 4.73 4.06
N GLY A 80 -28.33 4.43 2.80
CA GLY A 80 -29.18 4.79 1.65
C GLY A 80 -28.85 6.14 1.01
N GLN A 81 -27.80 6.82 1.48
CA GLN A 81 -27.41 8.15 0.98
C GLN A 81 -27.15 8.23 -0.53
N GLN A 82 -26.56 7.19 -1.13
CA GLN A 82 -26.26 7.14 -2.58
C GLN A 82 -27.55 7.04 -3.40
N ARG A 83 -28.53 6.26 -2.92
CA ARG A 83 -29.85 6.11 -3.56
C ARG A 83 -30.64 7.41 -3.48
N LEU A 84 -30.71 8.02 -2.29
CA LEU A 84 -31.38 9.31 -2.09
C LEU A 84 -30.80 10.42 -2.97
N THR A 85 -29.47 10.50 -3.04
CA THR A 85 -28.79 11.46 -3.91
C THR A 85 -29.15 11.22 -5.38
N THR A 86 -29.11 9.96 -5.84
CA THR A 86 -29.43 9.61 -7.24
C THR A 86 -30.89 9.92 -7.60
N LEU A 87 -31.84 9.59 -6.71
CA LEU A 87 -33.26 9.93 -6.90
C LEU A 87 -33.45 11.45 -6.99
N THR A 88 -32.75 12.22 -6.15
CA THR A 88 -32.75 13.68 -6.20
C THR A 88 -32.25 14.20 -7.55
N LEU A 89 -31.22 13.57 -8.15
CA LEU A 89 -30.74 13.93 -9.49
C LEU A 89 -31.78 13.65 -10.57
N ILE A 90 -32.51 12.53 -10.49
CA ILE A 90 -33.58 12.19 -11.43
C ILE A 90 -34.71 13.23 -11.36
N TYR A 91 -35.18 13.57 -10.15
CA TYR A 91 -36.17 14.65 -9.97
C TYR A 91 -35.66 15.99 -10.48
N LEU A 92 -34.37 16.29 -10.32
CA LEU A 92 -33.78 17.52 -10.82
C LEU A 92 -33.77 17.58 -12.36
N VAL A 93 -33.48 16.46 -13.03
CA VAL A 93 -33.58 16.34 -14.49
C VAL A 93 -35.02 16.51 -14.96
N LEU A 94 -35.97 15.83 -14.32
CA LEU A 94 -37.40 15.98 -14.62
C LEU A 94 -37.89 17.42 -14.45
N HIS A 95 -37.46 18.09 -13.38
CA HIS A 95 -37.75 19.51 -13.16
C HIS A 95 -37.17 20.41 -14.27
N ARG A 96 -35.96 20.13 -14.76
CA ARG A 96 -35.39 20.88 -15.90
C ARG A 96 -36.16 20.62 -17.19
N LEU A 97 -36.50 19.37 -17.47
CA LEU A 97 -37.29 19.01 -18.63
C LEU A 97 -38.69 19.67 -18.58
N ALA A 98 -39.35 19.67 -17.41
CA ALA A 98 -40.64 20.33 -17.23
C ALA A 98 -40.57 21.85 -17.51
N LYS A 99 -39.45 22.52 -17.13
CA LYS A 99 -39.19 23.92 -17.52
C LYS A 99 -39.05 24.10 -19.03
N GLU A 100 -38.32 23.20 -19.70
CA GLU A 100 -38.14 23.23 -21.15
C GLU A 100 -39.49 23.01 -21.90
N LEU A 101 -40.34 22.13 -21.37
CA LEU A 101 -41.69 21.85 -21.86
C LEU A 101 -42.73 22.91 -21.46
N LYS A 102 -42.36 23.88 -20.61
CA LYS A 102 -43.25 24.91 -20.04
C LYS A 102 -44.44 24.36 -19.26
N ASP A 103 -44.27 23.22 -18.61
CA ASP A 103 -45.27 22.65 -17.69
C ASP A 103 -45.08 23.24 -16.29
N GLU A 104 -45.71 24.39 -16.03
CA GLU A 104 -45.60 25.07 -14.74
C GLU A 104 -46.16 24.26 -13.57
N VAL A 105 -47.13 23.38 -13.81
CA VAL A 105 -47.73 22.54 -12.77
C VAL A 105 -46.69 21.52 -12.29
N LEU A 106 -46.09 20.79 -13.22
CA LEU A 106 -45.07 19.78 -12.92
C LEU A 106 -43.79 20.40 -12.33
N VAL A 107 -43.40 21.60 -12.80
CA VAL A 107 -42.26 22.35 -12.23
C VAL A 107 -42.50 22.65 -10.74
N ASN A 108 -43.68 23.18 -10.40
CA ASN A 108 -44.01 23.53 -9.02
C ASN A 108 -44.15 22.27 -8.15
N GLU A 109 -44.80 21.23 -8.68
CA GLU A 109 -44.95 19.95 -7.98
C GLU A 109 -43.59 19.36 -7.60
N ILE A 110 -42.66 19.21 -8.55
CA ILE A 110 -41.36 18.59 -8.28
C ILE A 110 -40.53 19.47 -7.33
N SER A 111 -40.53 20.78 -7.56
CA SER A 111 -39.76 21.72 -6.76
C SER A 111 -40.22 21.73 -5.30
N GLU A 112 -41.51 21.96 -5.06
CA GLU A 112 -42.07 22.13 -3.72
C GLU A 112 -42.21 20.82 -2.95
N THR A 113 -42.31 19.68 -3.65
CA THR A 113 -42.51 18.37 -3.01
C THR A 113 -41.20 17.64 -2.73
N TYR A 114 -40.27 17.62 -3.70
CA TYR A 114 -39.11 16.72 -3.66
C TYR A 114 -37.76 17.44 -3.52
N LEU A 115 -37.63 18.69 -3.99
CA LEU A 115 -36.33 19.36 -4.07
C LEU A 115 -36.12 20.41 -2.96
N ILE A 116 -37.14 21.23 -2.68
CA ILE A 116 -37.02 22.37 -1.76
C ILE A 116 -38.12 22.44 -0.70
N ASN A 117 -37.77 22.94 0.47
CA ASN A 117 -38.69 23.37 1.51
C ASN A 117 -39.01 24.86 1.34
N LYS A 118 -40.11 25.18 0.64
CA LYS A 118 -40.48 26.56 0.22
C LYS A 118 -40.43 27.62 1.32
N PHE A 119 -40.86 27.27 2.54
CA PHE A 119 -40.96 28.21 3.67
C PHE A 119 -39.75 28.18 4.60
N ALA A 120 -38.68 27.47 4.23
CA ALA A 120 -37.46 27.36 5.00
C ALA A 120 -36.52 28.56 4.77
N PRO A 121 -35.66 28.89 5.75
CA PRO A 121 -34.49 29.74 5.52
C PRO A 121 -33.60 29.15 4.42
N GLU A 122 -32.80 29.98 3.75
CA GLU A 122 -31.94 29.55 2.62
C GLU A 122 -30.98 28.41 2.99
N GLU A 123 -30.54 28.35 4.24
CA GLU A 123 -29.68 27.27 4.78
C GLU A 123 -30.37 25.91 4.92
N GLU A 124 -31.70 25.90 5.05
CA GLU A 124 -32.54 24.70 5.23
C GLU A 124 -33.46 24.43 4.02
N LYS A 125 -33.27 25.20 2.94
CA LYS A 125 -34.15 25.22 1.78
C LYS A 125 -34.07 23.96 0.95
N LEU A 126 -32.94 23.28 0.91
CA LEU A 126 -32.80 22.00 0.20
C LEU A 126 -33.41 20.87 1.03
N LYS A 127 -34.23 20.02 0.41
CA LYS A 127 -34.74 18.81 1.09
C LYS A 127 -33.63 17.80 1.37
N LEU A 128 -32.68 17.63 0.46
CA LEU A 128 -31.48 16.83 0.68
C LEU A 128 -30.29 17.76 0.89
N ARG A 129 -29.71 17.73 2.09
CA ARG A 129 -28.45 18.42 2.41
C ARG A 129 -27.30 17.43 2.26
N PRO A 130 -26.50 17.52 1.20
CA PRO A 130 -25.40 16.61 0.97
C PRO A 130 -24.15 16.99 1.79
N THR A 131 -23.08 16.21 1.67
CA THR A 131 -21.74 16.57 2.19
C THR A 131 -21.20 17.83 1.53
N GLU A 132 -20.27 18.56 2.17
CA GLU A 132 -19.74 19.84 1.65
C GLU A 132 -19.22 19.77 0.20
N ASN A 133 -18.55 18.67 -0.17
CA ASN A 133 -18.04 18.47 -1.53
C ASN A 133 -19.17 18.37 -2.57
N ASN A 134 -20.25 17.68 -2.22
CA ASN A 134 -21.42 17.49 -3.08
C ASN A 134 -22.35 18.72 -3.04
N ASP A 135 -22.32 19.51 -1.98
CA ASP A 135 -23.15 20.71 -1.78
C ASP A 135 -22.88 21.77 -2.84
N LYS A 136 -21.61 22.00 -3.19
CA LYS A 136 -21.23 22.89 -4.30
C LYS A 136 -21.83 22.44 -5.63
N ALA A 137 -21.69 21.16 -5.95
CA ALA A 137 -22.20 20.58 -7.20
C ALA A 137 -23.75 20.61 -7.26
N LEU A 138 -24.43 20.24 -6.16
CA LEU A 138 -25.89 20.24 -6.11
C LEU A 138 -26.47 21.65 -6.18
N LYS A 139 -25.89 22.61 -5.44
CA LYS A 139 -26.29 24.03 -5.51
C LYS A 139 -26.09 24.60 -6.90
N TYR A 140 -24.98 24.28 -7.56
CA TYR A 140 -24.73 24.63 -8.96
C TYR A 140 -25.84 24.08 -9.87
N LEU A 141 -26.21 22.80 -9.74
CA LEU A 141 -27.27 22.21 -10.56
C LEU A 141 -28.66 22.84 -10.31
N LEU A 142 -28.92 23.39 -9.12
CA LEU A 142 -30.19 24.03 -8.78
C LEU A 142 -30.31 25.49 -9.27
N ARG A 143 -29.19 26.23 -9.32
CA ARG A 143 -29.17 27.67 -9.67
C ARG A 143 -29.59 27.99 -11.11
N SER A 144 -29.61 26.99 -12.00
CA SER A 144 -30.14 27.11 -13.38
C SER A 144 -29.35 28.01 -14.35
N ASP A 145 -28.11 28.42 -14.06
CA ASP A 145 -27.31 29.16 -15.04
C ASP A 145 -26.66 28.21 -16.05
N ALA A 146 -27.19 28.22 -17.28
CA ALA A 146 -26.73 27.37 -18.39
C ALA A 146 -25.40 27.83 -19.04
N ASN A 147 -24.78 28.90 -18.51
CA ASN A 147 -23.64 29.59 -19.13
C ASN A 147 -22.34 29.56 -18.32
N GLU A 148 -22.32 28.91 -17.15
CA GLU A 148 -21.08 28.67 -16.40
C GLU A 148 -20.76 27.19 -16.42
N ASP A 149 -19.53 26.80 -16.75
CA ASP A 149 -19.09 25.42 -16.59
C ASP A 149 -18.76 25.13 -15.12
N PHE A 150 -19.14 23.96 -14.62
CA PHE A 150 -18.70 23.52 -13.29
C PHE A 150 -17.20 23.21 -13.35
N PRO A 151 -16.33 23.92 -12.60
CA PRO A 151 -14.89 23.90 -12.82
C PRO A 151 -14.19 22.62 -12.33
N ASP A 152 -14.84 21.86 -11.43
CA ASP A 152 -14.25 20.70 -10.77
C ASP A 152 -14.83 19.37 -11.29
N PHE A 153 -14.05 18.29 -11.26
CA PHE A 153 -14.59 16.96 -11.54
C PHE A 153 -15.57 16.53 -10.43
N SER A 154 -16.78 16.11 -10.81
CA SER A 154 -17.77 15.60 -9.88
C SER A 154 -18.64 14.52 -10.51
N LYS A 155 -18.60 13.31 -9.91
CA LYS A 155 -19.47 12.19 -10.31
C LYS A 155 -20.97 12.55 -10.28
N LEU A 156 -21.36 13.47 -9.39
CA LEU A 156 -22.72 13.96 -9.28
C LEU A 156 -23.14 14.69 -10.56
N ILE A 157 -22.24 15.51 -11.13
CA ILE A 157 -22.45 16.22 -12.41
C ILE A 157 -22.47 15.23 -13.59
N ASP A 158 -21.54 14.28 -13.63
CA ASP A 158 -21.49 13.26 -14.69
C ASP A 158 -22.77 12.43 -14.74
N ASN A 159 -23.23 11.93 -13.58
CA ASN A 159 -24.46 11.15 -13.52
C ASN A 159 -25.70 12.01 -13.79
N PHE A 160 -25.71 13.29 -13.40
CA PHE A 160 -26.76 14.23 -13.81
C PHE A 160 -26.83 14.38 -15.34
N ASN A 161 -25.68 14.58 -16.00
CA ASN A 161 -25.61 14.69 -17.46
C ASN A 161 -26.04 13.39 -18.15
N TYR A 162 -25.69 12.23 -17.58
CA TYR A 162 -26.18 10.94 -18.03
C TYR A 162 -27.71 10.84 -17.99
N PHE A 163 -28.34 11.19 -16.86
CA PHE A 163 -29.80 11.20 -16.74
C PHE A 163 -30.43 12.21 -17.71
N LYS A 164 -29.85 13.41 -17.84
CA LYS A 164 -30.31 14.43 -18.80
C LYS A 164 -30.32 13.93 -20.24
N GLY A 165 -29.33 13.10 -20.63
CA GLY A 165 -29.29 12.50 -21.97
C GLY A 165 -30.24 11.31 -22.18
N ARG A 166 -30.76 10.71 -21.10
CA ARG A 166 -31.60 9.51 -21.14
C ARG A 166 -33.08 9.78 -20.89
N ILE A 167 -33.41 10.81 -20.10
CA ILE A 167 -34.78 11.23 -19.80
C ILE A 167 -35.17 12.30 -20.81
N THR A 168 -36.17 12.01 -21.64
CA THR A 168 -36.60 12.83 -22.77
C THR A 168 -38.11 13.10 -22.70
N GLU A 169 -38.58 14.01 -23.55
CA GLU A 169 -40.02 14.28 -23.70
C GLU A 169 -40.83 13.01 -24.01
N GLU A 170 -40.25 12.02 -24.69
CA GLU A 170 -40.95 10.78 -25.05
C GLU A 170 -41.14 9.81 -23.87
N ASN A 171 -40.25 9.84 -22.86
CA ASN A 171 -40.23 8.84 -21.80
C ASN A 171 -40.43 9.37 -20.38
N HIS A 172 -40.40 10.69 -20.16
CA HIS A 172 -40.48 11.29 -18.83
C HIS A 172 -41.73 10.86 -18.04
N GLN A 173 -42.87 10.66 -18.71
CA GLN A 173 -44.10 10.21 -18.06
C GLN A 173 -43.95 8.80 -17.47
N PHE A 174 -43.25 7.90 -18.17
CA PHE A 174 -42.95 6.56 -17.64
C PHE A 174 -41.96 6.62 -16.48
N VAL A 175 -41.01 7.58 -16.49
CA VAL A 175 -40.10 7.79 -15.36
C VAL A 175 -40.87 8.25 -14.13
N LEU A 176 -41.78 9.22 -14.27
CA LEU A 176 -42.66 9.68 -13.18
C LEU A 176 -43.53 8.54 -12.64
N GLU A 177 -44.19 7.78 -13.52
CA GLU A 177 -44.99 6.63 -13.12
C GLU A 177 -44.14 5.55 -12.40
N GLY A 178 -42.92 5.30 -12.88
CA GLY A 178 -41.98 4.39 -12.25
C GLY A 178 -41.55 4.84 -10.85
N LEU A 179 -41.23 6.13 -10.67
CA LEU A 179 -40.88 6.71 -9.38
C LEU A 179 -41.99 6.54 -8.33
N SER A 180 -43.26 6.71 -8.72
CA SER A 180 -44.43 6.52 -7.85
C SER A 180 -44.66 5.09 -7.35
N LYS A 181 -44.01 4.13 -8.00
CA LYS A 181 -44.07 2.70 -7.68
C LYS A 181 -42.84 2.22 -6.91
N LEU A 182 -41.85 3.09 -6.67
CA LEU A 182 -40.66 2.70 -5.90
C LEU A 182 -40.97 2.63 -4.40
N MET A 183 -40.48 1.58 -3.77
CA MET A 183 -40.65 1.28 -2.35
C MET A 183 -39.30 1.01 -1.70
N PHE A 184 -39.14 1.43 -0.46
CA PHE A 184 -38.03 1.00 0.39
C PHE A 184 -38.51 0.69 1.82
N VAL A 185 -37.63 0.03 2.57
CA VAL A 185 -37.82 -0.13 4.02
C VAL A 185 -37.16 1.05 4.72
N GLU A 186 -37.96 1.91 5.33
CA GLU A 186 -37.48 2.99 6.19
C GLU A 186 -37.14 2.41 7.57
N ILE A 187 -35.98 2.79 8.11
CA ILE A 187 -35.54 2.37 9.44
C ILE A 187 -35.22 3.63 10.24
N SER A 188 -36.07 3.94 11.21
CA SER A 188 -35.85 5.03 12.16
C SER A 188 -35.15 4.51 13.41
N LEU A 189 -34.08 5.20 13.77
CA LEU A 189 -33.25 4.93 14.95
C LEU A 189 -33.36 6.08 15.95
N ASP A 190 -33.38 5.70 17.23
CA ASP A 190 -33.36 6.59 18.39
C ASP A 190 -31.93 6.59 18.96
N ARG A 191 -31.24 7.76 19.03
CA ARG A 191 -29.83 7.82 19.50
C ARG A 191 -29.66 7.38 20.95
N GLU A 192 -30.69 7.48 21.79
CA GLU A 192 -30.60 7.14 23.21
C GLU A 192 -30.80 5.64 23.45
N LYS A 193 -31.56 4.96 22.58
CA LYS A 193 -31.94 3.55 22.75
C LYS A 193 -31.23 2.62 21.79
N ASP A 194 -31.03 3.05 20.55
CA ASP A 194 -30.39 2.28 19.50
C ASP A 194 -28.92 2.67 19.43
N ALA A 195 -28.03 1.71 19.13
CA ALA A 195 -26.63 1.98 18.86
C ALA A 195 -26.41 2.14 17.34
N PRO A 196 -26.47 3.37 16.77
CA PRO A 196 -26.56 3.54 15.32
C PRO A 196 -25.31 3.01 14.60
N GLN A 197 -24.16 3.10 15.27
CA GLN A 197 -22.90 2.52 14.81
C GLN A 197 -22.97 0.99 14.61
N ARG A 198 -23.53 0.24 15.58
CA ARG A 198 -23.62 -1.23 15.46
C ARG A 198 -24.59 -1.64 14.35
N ILE A 199 -25.69 -0.89 14.22
CA ILE A 199 -26.69 -1.11 13.16
C ILE A 199 -26.05 -0.86 11.80
N PHE A 200 -25.30 0.24 11.66
CA PHE A 200 -24.55 0.54 10.45
C PHE A 200 -23.52 -0.54 10.10
N GLU A 201 -22.74 -1.04 11.07
CA GLU A 201 -21.79 -2.14 10.86
C GLU A 201 -22.51 -3.41 10.35
N SER A 202 -23.68 -3.74 10.90
CA SER A 202 -24.45 -4.92 10.49
C SER A 202 -25.00 -4.81 9.07
N LEU A 203 -25.48 -3.62 8.68
CA LEU A 203 -26.12 -3.39 7.39
C LEU A 203 -25.11 -3.35 6.23
N ASN A 204 -23.94 -2.76 6.46
CA ASN A 204 -22.90 -2.63 5.42
C ASN A 204 -22.22 -3.95 5.05
N SER A 205 -22.50 -5.05 5.74
CA SER A 205 -21.98 -6.38 5.39
C SER A 205 -22.50 -6.93 4.05
N THR A 206 -23.56 -6.35 3.49
CA THR A 206 -24.26 -6.85 2.29
C THR A 206 -24.24 -5.87 1.09
N GLY A 207 -23.65 -4.68 1.27
CA GLY A 207 -23.64 -3.61 0.28
C GLY A 207 -22.28 -3.38 -0.41
N LEU A 208 -22.12 -2.22 -1.02
CA LEU A 208 -20.86 -1.78 -1.62
C LEU A 208 -19.83 -1.54 -0.52
N GLU A 209 -18.77 -2.35 -0.48
CA GLU A 209 -17.81 -2.38 0.63
C GLU A 209 -17.28 -0.97 0.97
N LEU A 210 -17.39 -0.62 2.25
CA LEU A 210 -16.76 0.59 2.79
C LEU A 210 -15.27 0.36 2.93
N SER A 211 -14.47 1.40 2.65
CA SER A 211 -13.05 1.33 2.96
C SER A 211 -12.85 1.26 4.48
N GLN A 212 -11.71 0.73 4.92
CA GLN A 212 -11.37 0.72 6.35
C GLN A 212 -11.31 2.14 6.92
N ALA A 213 -10.84 3.10 6.12
CA ALA A 213 -10.88 4.52 6.47
C ALA A 213 -12.31 5.02 6.69
N ASP A 214 -13.27 4.67 5.84
CA ASP A 214 -14.68 5.05 6.03
C ASP A 214 -15.25 4.46 7.32
N LEU A 215 -14.96 3.19 7.63
CA LEU A 215 -15.40 2.55 8.88
C LEU A 215 -14.83 3.27 10.11
N ILE A 216 -13.55 3.65 10.07
CA ILE A 216 -12.89 4.39 11.14
C ILE A 216 -13.49 5.81 11.28
N ARG A 217 -13.71 6.52 10.17
CA ARG A 217 -14.38 7.85 10.17
C ARG A 217 -15.76 7.76 10.83
N ASN A 218 -16.56 6.77 10.43
CA ASN A 218 -17.88 6.51 10.99
C ASN A 218 -17.81 6.19 12.49
N TYR A 219 -16.84 5.37 12.89
CA TYR A 219 -16.65 4.99 14.28
C TYR A 219 -16.36 6.18 15.19
N ILE A 220 -15.48 7.07 14.73
CA ILE A 220 -15.05 8.28 15.44
C ILE A 220 -16.18 9.31 15.56
N LEU A 221 -17.03 9.45 14.53
CA LEU A 221 -17.95 10.59 14.43
C LEU A 221 -19.41 10.26 14.79
N MET A 222 -19.90 9.03 14.59
CA MET A 222 -21.33 8.70 14.78
C MET A 222 -21.83 8.92 16.21
N GLY A 223 -20.97 8.76 17.22
CA GLY A 223 -21.32 8.96 18.63
C GLY A 223 -21.36 10.42 19.08
N LEU A 224 -20.91 11.36 18.24
CA LEU A 224 -20.79 12.78 18.59
C LEU A 224 -22.06 13.57 18.20
N ASN A 225 -22.27 14.71 18.85
CA ASN A 225 -23.26 15.69 18.43
C ASN A 225 -22.77 16.44 17.16
N ARG A 226 -23.67 17.12 16.45
CA ARG A 226 -23.36 17.77 15.15
C ARG A 226 -22.22 18.80 15.23
N ARG A 227 -22.13 19.56 16.32
CA ARG A 227 -21.08 20.57 16.49
C ARG A 227 -19.71 19.90 16.61
N ASP A 228 -19.61 18.87 17.43
CA ASP A 228 -18.37 18.14 17.65
C ASP A 228 -18.00 17.27 16.45
N GLN A 229 -18.98 16.70 15.73
CA GLN A 229 -18.75 16.03 14.45
C GLN A 229 -18.03 16.94 13.45
N ASN A 230 -18.54 18.15 13.24
CA ASN A 230 -17.92 19.12 12.34
C ASN A 230 -16.54 19.55 12.83
N LYS A 231 -16.38 19.80 14.13
CA LYS A 231 -15.08 20.16 14.73
C LYS A 231 -14.04 19.07 14.49
N ILE A 232 -14.35 17.81 14.78
CA ILE A 232 -13.41 16.69 14.64
C ILE A 232 -13.12 16.41 13.16
N TYR A 233 -14.15 16.45 12.31
CA TYR A 233 -13.98 16.25 10.88
C TYR A 233 -13.04 17.28 10.26
N GLN A 234 -13.35 18.58 10.39
CA GLN A 234 -12.58 19.66 9.76
C GLN A 234 -11.16 19.77 10.33
N ASN A 235 -11.00 19.65 11.65
CA ASN A 235 -9.69 19.87 12.27
C ASN A 235 -8.75 18.66 12.16
N TYR A 236 -9.27 17.44 12.03
CA TYR A 236 -8.46 16.22 12.06
C TYR A 236 -8.67 15.36 10.83
N TRP A 237 -9.89 14.87 10.61
CA TRP A 237 -10.11 13.84 9.60
C TRP A 237 -9.93 14.34 8.17
N GLU A 238 -10.45 15.53 7.84
CA GLU A 238 -10.28 16.16 6.53
C GLU A 238 -8.78 16.39 6.22
N VAL A 239 -8.00 16.80 7.22
CA VAL A 239 -6.55 16.98 7.09
C VAL A 239 -5.87 15.65 6.78
N ILE A 240 -6.28 14.56 7.45
CA ILE A 240 -5.77 13.21 7.18
C ILE A 240 -6.16 12.75 5.77
N GLU A 241 -7.43 12.94 5.35
CA GLU A 241 -7.90 12.58 3.99
C GLU A 241 -7.14 13.32 2.89
N LYS A 242 -6.88 14.62 3.10
CA LYS A 242 -6.16 15.44 2.13
C LYS A 242 -4.68 15.06 2.03
N LEU A 243 -4.03 14.80 3.16
CA LEU A 243 -2.60 14.51 3.21
C LEU A 243 -2.26 13.05 2.88
N ALA A 244 -3.09 12.10 3.28
CA ALA A 244 -2.95 10.68 2.91
C ALA A 244 -3.59 10.40 1.54
N LYS A 245 -3.23 11.19 0.52
CA LYS A 245 -3.68 11.03 -0.85
C LYS A 245 -2.47 10.92 -1.77
N ASP A 246 -2.47 9.87 -2.59
CA ASP A 246 -1.53 9.74 -3.70
C ASP A 246 -1.97 10.70 -4.80
N GLU A 247 -1.23 11.80 -4.97
CA GLU A 247 -1.62 12.87 -5.89
C GLU A 247 -1.39 12.49 -7.35
N ALA A 248 -0.46 11.57 -7.63
CA ALA A 248 -0.17 11.11 -8.99
C ALA A 248 -1.27 10.16 -9.49
N LEU A 249 -1.72 9.24 -8.63
CA LEU A 249 -2.80 8.30 -8.95
C LEU A 249 -4.20 8.86 -8.64
N ASN A 250 -4.28 9.99 -7.92
CA ASN A 250 -5.53 10.56 -7.42
C ASN A 250 -6.31 9.57 -6.53
N VAL A 251 -5.61 8.75 -5.74
CA VAL A 251 -6.20 7.67 -4.90
C VAL A 251 -6.01 7.98 -3.41
N SER A 252 -7.05 7.75 -2.60
CA SER A 252 -6.95 7.84 -1.14
C SER A 252 -6.12 6.70 -0.56
N ARG A 253 -5.16 7.06 0.29
CA ARG A 253 -4.25 6.16 1.01
C ARG A 253 -4.51 6.17 2.52
N VAL A 254 -5.64 6.71 2.97
CA VAL A 254 -5.96 6.80 4.41
C VAL A 254 -5.98 5.41 5.07
N SER A 255 -6.54 4.39 4.40
CA SER A 255 -6.56 3.02 4.94
C SER A 255 -5.14 2.44 5.10
N ASP A 256 -4.25 2.72 4.14
CA ASP A 256 -2.84 2.29 4.20
C ASP A 256 -2.10 3.06 5.30
N TYR A 257 -2.30 4.37 5.39
CA TYR A 257 -1.70 5.23 6.41
C TYR A 257 -2.07 4.79 7.84
N ILE A 258 -3.36 4.57 8.12
CA ILE A 258 -3.79 4.13 9.46
C ILE A 258 -3.26 2.73 9.77
N ARG A 259 -3.16 1.85 8.77
CA ARG A 259 -2.54 0.54 8.94
C ARG A 259 -1.05 0.66 9.29
N ASP A 260 -0.32 1.55 8.64
CA ASP A 260 1.10 1.78 8.89
C ASP A 260 1.32 2.44 10.26
N PHE A 261 0.46 3.38 10.65
CA PHE A 261 0.42 3.95 11.99
C PHE A 261 0.17 2.87 13.06
N LEU A 262 -0.85 2.02 12.87
CA LEU A 262 -1.13 0.91 13.78
C LEU A 262 -0.02 -0.14 13.79
N THR A 263 0.69 -0.35 12.69
CA THR A 263 1.82 -1.28 12.62
C THR A 263 2.93 -0.88 13.60
N PHE A 264 3.26 0.40 13.61
CA PHE A 264 4.20 0.97 14.56
C PHE A 264 3.66 0.87 16.00
N GLU A 265 2.42 1.32 16.19
CA GLU A 265 1.78 1.44 17.51
C GLU A 265 1.51 0.09 18.19
N ASN A 266 1.18 -0.96 17.45
CA ASN A 266 0.80 -2.27 17.97
C ASN A 266 1.96 -3.28 17.94
N LYS A 267 3.08 -2.92 17.30
CA LYS A 267 4.19 -3.86 17.02
C LYS A 267 3.73 -5.10 16.25
N LYS A 268 2.64 -4.94 15.51
CA LYS A 268 1.97 -6.00 14.77
C LYS A 268 1.33 -5.35 13.56
N ILE A 269 1.57 -5.94 12.39
CA ILE A 269 0.98 -5.47 11.13
C ILE A 269 -0.50 -5.89 11.09
N PRO A 270 -1.44 -4.95 11.07
CA PRO A 270 -2.85 -5.27 10.92
C PRO A 270 -3.12 -5.92 9.56
N ASN A 271 -4.04 -6.88 9.54
CA ASN A 271 -4.56 -7.36 8.25
C ASN A 271 -5.34 -6.22 7.57
N LYS A 272 -5.18 -6.04 6.26
CA LYS A 272 -5.84 -4.99 5.48
C LYS A 272 -7.36 -4.95 5.69
N GLY A 273 -8.03 -6.10 5.88
CA GLY A 273 -9.48 -6.15 6.13
C GLY A 273 -9.89 -5.95 7.60
N LYS A 274 -8.94 -5.89 8.53
CA LYS A 274 -9.17 -5.81 9.98
C LYS A 274 -8.63 -4.53 10.63
N VAL A 275 -8.11 -3.59 9.84
CA VAL A 275 -7.55 -2.31 10.31
C VAL A 275 -8.55 -1.59 11.22
N TYR A 276 -9.83 -1.54 10.81
CA TYR A 276 -10.90 -0.95 11.60
C TYR A 276 -11.06 -1.61 12.98
N ILE A 277 -11.08 -2.94 13.03
CA ILE A 277 -11.30 -3.70 14.26
C ILE A 277 -10.14 -3.47 15.23
N GLU A 278 -8.90 -3.46 14.72
CA GLU A 278 -7.70 -3.20 15.52
C GLU A 278 -7.65 -1.74 16.00
N PHE A 279 -8.05 -0.78 15.16
CA PHE A 279 -8.18 0.62 15.55
C PHE A 279 -9.16 0.78 16.72
N LYS A 280 -10.37 0.21 16.60
CA LYS A 280 -11.42 0.25 17.63
C LYS A 280 -11.00 -0.40 18.93
N ALA A 281 -10.24 -1.50 18.87
CA ALA A 281 -9.74 -2.19 20.06
C ALA A 281 -8.70 -1.35 20.83
N LYS A 282 -7.84 -0.61 20.11
CA LYS A 282 -6.80 0.22 20.72
C LYS A 282 -7.31 1.59 21.17
N TYR A 283 -8.25 2.17 20.43
CA TYR A 283 -8.79 3.51 20.68
C TYR A 283 -10.29 3.45 20.96
N PRO A 284 -10.73 2.84 22.08
CA PRO A 284 -12.13 2.87 22.48
C PRO A 284 -12.54 4.32 22.78
N THR A 285 -13.54 4.84 22.08
CA THR A 285 -14.04 6.20 22.31
C THR A 285 -14.82 6.29 23.63
N THR A 286 -14.19 6.84 24.67
CA THR A 286 -14.84 7.15 25.96
C THR A 286 -15.17 8.63 26.10
N THR A 287 -14.27 9.53 25.69
CA THR A 287 -14.48 10.99 25.77
C THR A 287 -13.95 11.74 24.54
N ILE A 288 -14.42 12.98 24.33
CA ILE A 288 -13.98 13.85 23.22
C ILE A 288 -12.50 14.24 23.38
N ASP A 289 -12.06 14.55 24.60
CA ASP A 289 -10.67 14.96 24.84
C ASP A 289 -9.68 13.83 24.56
N GLU A 290 -10.00 12.60 24.96
CA GLU A 290 -9.20 11.42 24.59
C GLU A 290 -9.15 11.20 23.09
N LEU A 291 -10.28 11.40 22.40
CA LEU A 291 -10.36 11.30 20.94
C LEU A 291 -9.48 12.33 20.24
N GLU A 292 -9.52 13.60 20.68
CA GLU A 292 -8.69 14.68 20.15
C GLU A 292 -7.19 14.40 20.38
N ASN A 293 -6.81 13.89 21.56
CA ASN A 293 -5.44 13.51 21.86
C ASN A 293 -4.95 12.39 20.92
N ASN A 294 -5.75 11.33 20.75
CA ASN A 294 -5.41 10.22 19.85
C ASN A 294 -5.28 10.67 18.39
N LEU A 295 -6.22 11.52 17.93
CA LEU A 295 -6.20 12.06 16.58
C LEU A 295 -5.07 13.07 16.35
N THR A 296 -4.56 13.72 17.38
CA THR A 296 -3.44 14.66 17.26
C THR A 296 -2.16 13.95 16.83
N CYS A 297 -1.84 12.80 17.43
CA CYS A 297 -0.70 11.98 17.02
C CYS A 297 -0.84 11.49 15.56
N ILE A 298 -2.03 11.01 15.20
CA ILE A 298 -2.35 10.57 13.82
C ILE A 298 -2.28 11.74 12.83
N LYS A 299 -2.71 12.94 13.21
CA LYS A 299 -2.60 14.14 12.37
C LYS A 299 -1.16 14.64 12.25
N GLY A 300 -0.31 14.41 13.24
CA GLY A 300 1.11 14.77 13.20
C GLY A 300 1.85 13.97 12.13
N LEU A 301 1.77 12.64 12.21
CA LEU A 301 2.54 11.74 11.35
C LEU A 301 2.06 11.71 9.88
N VAL A 302 0.79 12.05 9.61
CA VAL A 302 0.26 12.06 8.23
C VAL A 302 0.96 13.10 7.35
N LYS A 303 1.51 14.17 7.95
CA LYS A 303 2.30 15.18 7.23
C LYS A 303 3.59 14.58 6.67
N HIS A 304 4.24 13.72 7.45
CA HIS A 304 5.45 13.00 7.01
C HIS A 304 5.07 11.94 5.99
N TYR A 305 3.99 11.19 6.23
CA TYR A 305 3.46 10.22 5.27
C TYR A 305 3.17 10.86 3.91
N ASN A 306 2.58 12.07 3.87
CA ASN A 306 2.33 12.80 2.63
C ASN A 306 3.61 13.03 1.81
N LYS A 307 4.73 13.35 2.46
CA LYS A 307 6.03 13.53 1.80
C LYS A 307 6.61 12.21 1.32
N LEU A 308 6.40 11.12 2.04
CA LEU A 308 6.84 9.78 1.63
C LEU A 308 6.12 9.32 0.36
N ILE A 309 4.80 9.51 0.27
CA ILE A 309 3.99 9.13 -0.90
C ILE A 309 4.11 10.15 -2.05
N ASN A 310 4.29 11.43 -1.74
CA ASN A 310 4.44 12.53 -2.69
C ASN A 310 5.78 13.26 -2.44
N PRO A 311 6.93 12.70 -2.86
CA PRO A 311 8.25 13.33 -2.66
C PRO A 311 8.34 14.77 -3.17
N LYS A 312 7.53 15.13 -4.18
CA LYS A 312 7.43 16.50 -4.69
C LYS A 312 7.04 17.56 -3.65
N ASN A 313 6.37 17.17 -2.57
CA ASN A 313 5.96 18.04 -1.47
C ASN A 313 7.09 18.27 -0.45
N GLU A 314 8.23 17.59 -0.61
CA GLU A 314 9.44 17.89 0.15
C GLU A 314 10.12 19.16 -0.37
N THR A 315 10.46 20.04 0.56
CA THR A 315 11.12 21.32 0.29
C THR A 315 12.63 21.19 0.13
N ASP A 316 13.25 20.28 0.88
CA ASP A 316 14.70 20.07 0.82
C ASP A 316 15.06 19.19 -0.39
N LYS A 317 15.96 19.68 -1.25
CA LYS A 317 16.31 19.01 -2.51
C LYS A 317 16.96 17.64 -2.32
N ASP A 318 17.80 17.50 -1.29
CA ASP A 318 18.55 16.26 -1.05
C ASP A 318 17.64 15.20 -0.44
N ILE A 319 16.80 15.59 0.52
CA ILE A 319 15.80 14.68 1.10
C ILE A 319 14.78 14.27 0.04
N LYS A 320 14.28 15.23 -0.74
CA LYS A 320 13.33 14.97 -1.83
C LYS A 320 13.87 13.91 -2.77
N LEU A 321 15.12 14.03 -3.19
CA LEU A 321 15.78 13.06 -4.05
C LEU A 321 15.80 11.65 -3.43
N GLN A 322 16.17 11.54 -2.15
CA GLN A 322 16.20 10.24 -1.47
C GLN A 322 14.79 9.63 -1.33
N LEU A 323 13.76 10.45 -1.12
CA LEU A 323 12.37 10.01 -1.09
C LEU A 323 11.87 9.57 -2.48
N GLU A 324 12.25 10.28 -3.55
CA GLU A 324 11.95 9.89 -4.93
C GLU A 324 12.52 8.49 -5.23
N TYR A 325 13.75 8.21 -4.78
CA TYR A 325 14.37 6.90 -4.91
C TYR A 325 13.64 5.79 -4.15
N ILE A 326 13.26 6.03 -2.89
CA ILE A 326 12.50 5.06 -2.09
C ILE A 326 11.13 4.80 -2.72
N ASN A 327 10.44 5.84 -3.15
CA ASN A 327 9.14 5.73 -3.80
C ASN A 327 9.23 4.95 -5.12
N ARG A 328 10.27 5.18 -5.93
CA ARG A 328 10.51 4.45 -7.20
C ARG A 328 10.71 2.95 -6.97
N LEU A 329 11.36 2.56 -5.88
CA LEU A 329 11.53 1.16 -5.51
C LEU A 329 10.21 0.51 -5.02
N GLU A 330 9.17 1.29 -4.72
CA GLU A 330 7.89 0.89 -4.09
C GLU A 330 8.09 0.13 -2.78
N ILE A 331 9.02 0.57 -1.95
CA ILE A 331 9.31 -0.06 -0.66
C ILE A 331 8.37 0.55 0.41
N ASN A 332 7.06 0.52 0.19
CA ASN A 332 6.10 1.17 1.10
C ASN A 332 6.12 0.54 2.51
N VAL A 333 6.64 -0.67 2.63
CA VAL A 333 6.85 -1.41 3.88
C VAL A 333 7.79 -0.69 4.87
N VAL A 334 8.60 0.26 4.39
CA VAL A 334 9.46 1.09 5.26
C VAL A 334 8.74 2.29 5.85
N PHE A 335 7.53 2.63 5.39
CA PHE A 335 6.84 3.84 5.81
C PHE A 335 6.53 3.91 7.31
N PRO A 336 6.10 2.83 8.01
CA PRO A 336 5.93 2.86 9.46
C PRO A 336 7.19 3.35 10.20
N PHE A 337 8.36 2.83 9.79
CA PHE A 337 9.66 3.23 10.33
C PHE A 337 10.01 4.66 9.94
N LEU A 338 9.94 4.98 8.64
CA LEU A 338 10.34 6.27 8.10
C LEU A 338 9.50 7.43 8.63
N MET A 339 8.20 7.24 8.86
CA MET A 339 7.35 8.28 9.45
C MET A 339 7.89 8.75 10.80
N LYS A 340 8.39 7.82 11.62
CA LYS A 340 8.96 8.15 12.93
C LYS A 340 10.36 8.73 12.84
N VAL A 341 11.23 8.17 12.01
CA VAL A 341 12.57 8.76 11.77
C VAL A 341 12.46 10.18 11.21
N TYR A 342 11.48 10.41 10.33
CA TYR A 342 11.20 11.75 9.80
C TYR A 342 10.70 12.68 10.90
N ASP A 343 9.82 12.20 11.78
CA ASP A 343 9.35 12.96 12.96
C ASP A 343 10.50 13.34 13.90
N ASP A 344 11.46 12.44 14.11
CA ASP A 344 12.68 12.66 14.88
C ASP A 344 13.57 13.74 14.23
N TYR A 345 13.67 13.75 12.90
CA TYR A 345 14.38 14.81 12.16
C TYR A 345 13.70 16.17 12.32
N VAL A 346 12.37 16.24 12.16
CA VAL A 346 11.61 17.49 12.34
C VAL A 346 11.67 17.99 13.79
N SER A 347 11.70 17.06 14.74
CA SER A 347 11.84 17.34 16.18
C SER A 347 13.29 17.64 16.58
N SER A 348 14.23 17.70 15.62
CA SER A 348 15.65 17.98 15.85
C SER A 348 16.38 16.98 16.77
N ILE A 349 15.87 15.74 16.86
CA ILE A 349 16.55 14.62 17.54
C ILE A 349 17.73 14.14 16.70
N ILE A 350 17.58 14.16 15.37
CA ILE A 350 18.64 13.85 14.41
C ILE A 350 18.85 15.02 13.45
N ASP A 351 20.08 15.19 12.97
CA ASP A 351 20.43 16.20 11.97
C ASP A 351 20.16 15.71 10.54
N LYS A 352 20.14 16.65 9.58
CA LYS A 352 19.92 16.36 8.16
C LYS A 352 20.93 15.32 7.61
N PRO A 353 22.25 15.43 7.86
CA PRO A 353 23.22 14.43 7.41
C PRO A 353 22.91 13.02 7.92
N THR A 354 22.56 12.86 9.20
CA THR A 354 22.20 11.56 9.77
C THR A 354 20.92 11.02 9.12
N PHE A 355 19.92 11.88 8.91
CA PHE A 355 18.69 11.47 8.25
C PHE A 355 18.93 10.98 6.80
N ILE A 356 19.73 11.71 6.01
CA ILE A 356 20.10 11.28 4.65
C ILE A 356 20.85 9.94 4.68
N LYS A 357 21.81 9.76 5.59
CA LYS A 357 22.52 8.49 5.75
C LYS A 357 21.59 7.32 6.10
N LEU A 358 20.54 7.56 6.89
CA LEU A 358 19.52 6.54 7.16
C LEU A 358 18.70 6.19 5.92
N LEU A 359 18.29 7.18 5.13
CA LEU A 359 17.60 6.94 3.86
C LEU A 359 18.49 6.15 2.88
N ASP A 360 19.78 6.47 2.80
CA ASP A 360 20.75 5.73 1.99
C ASP A 360 20.97 4.30 2.51
N LEU A 361 21.04 4.11 3.83
CA LEU A 361 21.16 2.78 4.45
C LEU A 361 19.97 1.88 4.12
N ILE A 362 18.74 2.40 4.22
CA ILE A 362 17.51 1.67 3.88
C ILE A 362 17.51 1.27 2.40
N GLN A 363 17.91 2.19 1.52
CA GLN A 363 18.04 1.92 0.09
C GLN A 363 19.12 0.88 -0.19
N SER A 364 20.29 0.97 0.46
CA SER A 364 21.35 -0.03 0.35
C SER A 364 20.86 -1.41 0.76
N PHE A 365 20.26 -1.51 1.94
CA PHE A 365 19.75 -2.76 2.47
C PHE A 365 18.73 -3.41 1.53
N THR A 366 17.74 -2.64 1.10
CA THR A 366 16.64 -3.13 0.24
C THR A 366 17.12 -3.45 -1.17
N TRP A 367 18.00 -2.62 -1.74
CA TRP A 367 18.53 -2.83 -3.09
C TRP A 367 19.45 -4.05 -3.15
N ARG A 368 20.33 -4.23 -2.16
CA ARG A 368 21.18 -5.41 -2.06
C ARG A 368 20.35 -6.69 -1.97
N ARG A 369 19.29 -6.69 -1.15
CA ARG A 369 18.34 -7.82 -1.08
C ARG A 369 17.64 -8.08 -2.41
N PHE A 370 17.26 -7.03 -3.13
CA PHE A 370 16.68 -7.15 -4.47
C PHE A 370 17.67 -7.76 -5.48
N ILE A 371 18.96 -7.43 -5.41
CA ILE A 371 19.99 -8.04 -6.27
C ILE A 371 20.09 -9.55 -6.01
N LEU A 372 20.06 -9.98 -4.75
CA LEU A 372 20.11 -11.40 -4.38
C LEU A 372 18.78 -12.15 -4.58
N GLY A 373 17.68 -11.45 -4.85
CA GLY A 373 16.36 -12.06 -4.99
C GLY A 373 15.76 -12.54 -3.67
N LEU A 374 16.16 -11.93 -2.54
CA LEU A 374 15.62 -12.29 -1.23
C LEU A 374 14.14 -11.90 -1.09
N PRO A 375 13.34 -12.68 -0.35
CA PRO A 375 11.91 -12.39 -0.18
C PRO A 375 11.65 -11.01 0.41
N THR A 376 10.63 -10.32 -0.12
CA THR A 376 10.20 -8.99 0.35
C THR A 376 9.32 -9.07 1.60
N ASN A 377 8.71 -10.22 1.90
CA ASN A 377 7.82 -10.38 3.06
C ASN A 377 8.55 -10.12 4.38
N ALA A 378 9.82 -10.53 4.48
CA ALA A 378 10.66 -10.29 5.64
C ALA A 378 10.90 -8.79 5.91
N LEU A 379 10.88 -7.92 4.89
CA LEU A 379 11.09 -6.47 5.07
C LEU A 379 10.03 -5.86 5.98
N ASN A 380 8.77 -6.30 5.87
CA ASN A 380 7.69 -5.79 6.71
C ASN A 380 8.00 -5.98 8.20
N LYS A 381 8.47 -7.17 8.58
CA LYS A 381 8.78 -7.52 9.97
C LYS A 381 10.01 -6.77 10.48
N ILE A 382 11.03 -6.66 9.63
CA ILE A 382 12.27 -5.94 9.95
C ILE A 382 11.95 -4.49 10.28
N PHE A 383 11.26 -3.77 9.40
CA PHE A 383 10.98 -2.35 9.60
C PHE A 383 9.92 -2.07 10.68
N MET A 384 9.04 -3.03 10.95
CA MET A 384 8.09 -2.94 12.06
C MET A 384 8.80 -2.85 13.43
N SER A 385 9.85 -3.64 13.66
CA SER A 385 10.58 -3.66 14.94
C SER A 385 11.83 -2.78 14.97
N LEU A 386 12.29 -2.29 13.82
CA LEU A 386 13.56 -1.57 13.71
C LEU A 386 13.63 -0.30 14.57
N TYR A 387 12.52 0.42 14.70
CA TYR A 387 12.48 1.66 15.49
C TYR A 387 12.76 1.42 16.99
N GLU A 388 12.42 0.23 17.51
CA GLU A 388 12.66 -0.08 18.94
C GLU A 388 14.14 -0.25 19.27
N LYS A 389 14.96 -0.49 18.25
CA LYS A 389 16.41 -0.61 18.36
C LYS A 389 17.11 0.74 18.19
N VAL A 390 16.37 1.84 18.08
CA VAL A 390 16.91 3.20 18.01
C VAL A 390 17.44 3.61 19.38
N GLU A 391 18.73 3.93 19.45
CA GLU A 391 19.35 4.54 20.62
C GLU A 391 19.63 6.02 20.29
N SER A 392 18.96 6.97 20.97
CA SER A 392 19.04 8.39 20.61
C SER A 392 20.47 8.97 20.65
N GLY A 393 21.34 8.44 21.51
CA GLY A 393 22.73 8.85 21.59
C GLY A 393 23.62 8.37 20.44
N ASN A 394 23.22 7.30 19.74
CA ASN A 394 23.98 6.66 18.67
C ASN A 394 23.04 6.18 17.54
N TYR A 395 22.18 7.07 17.07
CA TYR A 395 21.02 6.74 16.23
C TYR A 395 21.37 5.90 14.99
N LEU A 396 22.33 6.36 14.17
CA LEU A 396 22.73 5.65 12.95
C LEU A 396 23.38 4.29 13.26
N TYR A 397 24.26 4.26 14.27
CA TYR A 397 24.97 3.04 14.68
C TYR A 397 24.01 1.97 15.18
N SER A 398 23.01 2.32 15.99
CA SER A 398 22.07 1.34 16.55
C SER A 398 21.22 0.68 15.45
N ILE A 399 20.81 1.44 14.44
CA ILE A 399 20.10 0.91 13.26
C ILE A 399 21.03 0.04 12.39
N GLN A 400 22.26 0.48 12.15
CA GLN A 400 23.25 -0.32 11.41
C GLN A 400 23.51 -1.65 12.12
N LYS A 401 23.76 -1.62 13.43
CA LYS A 401 23.95 -2.80 14.27
C LYS A 401 22.76 -3.73 14.18
N SER A 402 21.53 -3.22 14.33
CA SER A 402 20.33 -4.04 14.25
C SER A 402 20.11 -4.68 12.88
N LEU A 403 20.49 -4.03 11.77
CA LEU A 403 20.36 -4.63 10.43
C LEU A 403 21.48 -5.65 10.14
N LEU A 404 22.68 -5.42 10.67
CA LEU A 404 23.84 -6.29 10.47
C LEU A 404 23.80 -7.57 11.31
N GLN A 405 23.18 -7.54 12.49
CA GLN A 405 23.02 -8.72 13.34
C GLN A 405 22.00 -9.74 12.80
N ARG A 406 21.26 -9.39 11.74
CA ARG A 406 20.27 -10.28 11.13
C ARG A 406 20.94 -11.32 10.23
N SER A 407 20.35 -12.51 10.21
CA SER A 407 20.80 -13.74 9.56
C SER A 407 19.72 -14.29 8.60
N GLY A 408 20.00 -15.42 7.96
CA GLY A 408 19.03 -16.10 7.08
C GLY A 408 18.48 -15.24 5.94
N VAL A 409 17.16 -15.16 5.79
CA VAL A 409 16.49 -14.31 4.77
C VAL A 409 16.32 -12.86 5.23
N GLN A 410 16.62 -12.55 6.50
CA GLN A 410 16.51 -11.21 7.08
C GLN A 410 17.81 -10.40 6.97
N ARG A 411 18.93 -11.09 6.76
CA ARG A 411 20.29 -10.54 6.72
C ARG A 411 20.52 -9.38 5.76
N PHE A 412 21.58 -8.62 6.05
CA PHE A 412 22.17 -7.61 5.17
C PHE A 412 23.17 -8.27 4.21
N PRO A 413 22.95 -8.28 2.88
CA PRO A 413 23.87 -8.95 1.96
C PRO A 413 25.27 -8.31 1.89
N LYS A 414 26.31 -9.15 1.98
CA LYS A 414 27.72 -8.75 1.95
C LYS A 414 28.17 -8.35 0.53
N ASN A 415 29.29 -7.63 0.45
CA ASN A 415 29.81 -7.10 -0.82
C ASN A 415 30.09 -8.21 -1.87
N ALA A 416 30.71 -9.32 -1.45
CA ALA A 416 31.02 -10.44 -2.34
C ALA A 416 29.76 -11.04 -2.98
N GLU A 417 28.74 -11.33 -2.17
CA GLU A 417 27.47 -11.91 -2.64
C GLU A 417 26.76 -11.00 -3.66
N VAL A 418 26.76 -9.68 -3.40
CA VAL A 418 26.14 -8.69 -4.29
C VAL A 418 26.85 -8.65 -5.63
N ILE A 419 28.18 -8.68 -5.64
CA ILE A 419 28.98 -8.68 -6.88
C ILE A 419 28.73 -9.97 -7.66
N ASP A 420 28.80 -11.13 -7.02
CA ASP A 420 28.62 -12.43 -7.68
C ASP A 420 27.22 -12.54 -8.32
N ALA A 421 26.18 -12.13 -7.58
CA ALA A 421 24.83 -12.11 -8.10
C ALA A 421 24.66 -11.09 -9.25
N LEU A 422 25.22 -9.88 -9.11
CA LEU A 422 25.10 -8.84 -10.13
C LEU A 422 25.81 -9.19 -11.44
N LYS A 423 26.90 -9.96 -11.38
CA LYS A 423 27.71 -10.35 -12.55
C LYS A 423 26.91 -11.07 -13.63
N VAL A 424 25.97 -11.92 -13.21
CA VAL A 424 25.17 -12.79 -14.10
C VAL A 424 23.71 -12.37 -14.18
N LYS A 425 23.29 -11.31 -13.47
CA LYS A 425 21.90 -10.89 -13.41
C LYS A 425 21.43 -10.30 -14.74
N ASP A 426 20.29 -10.76 -15.23
CA ASP A 426 19.57 -10.12 -16.33
C ASP A 426 18.97 -8.79 -15.83
N VAL A 427 19.75 -7.72 -15.99
CA VAL A 427 19.36 -6.37 -15.58
C VAL A 427 18.42 -5.73 -16.59
N TYR A 428 18.47 -6.12 -17.87
CA TYR A 428 17.62 -5.52 -18.90
C TYR A 428 16.14 -5.84 -18.69
N ASN A 429 15.83 -7.08 -18.28
CA ASN A 429 14.46 -7.58 -18.15
C ASN A 429 13.83 -7.41 -16.75
N ILE A 430 14.53 -6.79 -15.79
CA ILE A 430 13.88 -6.40 -14.53
C ILE A 430 12.83 -5.30 -14.77
N LYS A 431 11.93 -5.11 -13.80
CA LYS A 431 10.93 -4.03 -13.83
C LYS A 431 11.57 -2.69 -14.20
N SER A 432 10.98 -1.97 -15.16
CA SER A 432 11.53 -0.73 -15.73
C SER A 432 12.01 0.27 -14.67
N LYS A 433 11.19 0.50 -13.63
CA LYS A 433 11.50 1.38 -12.50
C LYS A 433 12.83 1.02 -11.78
N ASN A 434 13.11 -0.27 -11.59
CA ASN A 434 14.30 -0.76 -10.90
C ASN A 434 15.54 -0.61 -11.78
N LYS A 435 15.37 -0.85 -13.09
CA LYS A 435 16.43 -0.66 -14.09
C LYS A 435 16.82 0.80 -14.21
N ILE A 436 15.84 1.70 -14.29
CA ILE A 436 16.06 3.16 -14.32
C ILE A 436 16.71 3.61 -13.01
N TYR A 437 16.24 3.13 -11.86
CA TYR A 437 16.88 3.41 -10.56
C TYR A 437 18.37 3.05 -10.55
N LEU A 438 18.73 1.82 -10.94
CA LEU A 438 20.11 1.35 -11.00
C LEU A 438 20.99 2.25 -11.89
N LEU A 439 20.54 2.49 -13.13
CA LEU A 439 21.31 3.24 -14.12
C LEU A 439 21.43 4.71 -13.76
N GLU A 440 20.38 5.33 -13.22
CA GLU A 440 20.41 6.71 -12.75
C GLU A 440 21.35 6.90 -11.57
N ARG A 441 21.34 5.98 -10.61
CA ARG A 441 22.26 6.01 -9.47
C ARG A 441 23.70 5.83 -9.92
N LEU A 442 23.96 4.94 -10.88
CA LEU A 442 25.29 4.75 -11.45
C LEU A 442 25.76 6.00 -12.21
N GLU A 443 24.93 6.56 -13.07
CA GLU A 443 25.30 7.74 -13.86
C GLU A 443 25.55 8.98 -12.98
N ASN A 444 24.72 9.19 -11.96
CA ASN A 444 24.75 10.43 -11.18
C ASN A 444 25.63 10.39 -9.92
N TYR A 445 26.24 9.25 -9.58
CA TYR A 445 27.13 9.19 -8.42
C TYR A 445 28.37 10.11 -8.59
N GLU A 446 28.60 11.02 -7.65
CA GLU A 446 29.63 12.07 -7.73
C GLU A 446 29.54 12.96 -8.99
N ASN A 447 28.40 12.98 -9.68
CA ASN A 447 28.20 13.83 -10.85
C ASN A 447 27.49 15.13 -10.46
N ILE A 448 28.20 16.25 -10.55
CA ILE A 448 27.66 17.59 -10.24
C ILE A 448 26.59 17.98 -11.27
N GLU A 449 26.80 17.64 -12.55
CA GLU A 449 25.86 17.87 -13.63
C GLU A 449 24.90 16.68 -13.74
N ARG A 450 23.88 16.66 -12.89
CA ARG A 450 22.93 15.56 -12.82
C ARG A 450 22.24 15.34 -14.17
N VAL A 451 22.31 14.11 -14.65
CA VAL A 451 21.62 13.61 -15.83
C VAL A 451 20.23 13.10 -15.43
N ALA A 452 19.19 13.75 -15.94
CA ALA A 452 17.81 13.30 -15.77
C ALA A 452 17.51 12.14 -16.72
N ILE A 453 17.34 10.94 -16.17
CA ILE A 453 17.03 9.71 -16.92
C ILE A 453 15.54 9.39 -16.83
N GLU A 454 14.97 9.44 -15.63
CA GLU A 454 13.54 9.20 -15.46
C GLU A 454 12.69 10.25 -16.22
N GLY A 455 11.69 9.77 -16.96
CA GLY A 455 10.80 10.63 -17.74
C GLY A 455 11.45 11.29 -18.97
N ASN A 456 12.73 11.00 -19.25
CA ASN A 456 13.44 11.55 -20.39
C ASN A 456 13.36 10.59 -21.58
N PRO A 457 12.61 10.91 -22.65
CA PRO A 457 12.49 10.04 -23.82
C PRO A 457 13.78 9.98 -24.66
N ASP A 458 14.67 10.97 -24.52
CA ASP A 458 15.88 11.05 -25.32
C ASP A 458 16.95 10.07 -24.83
N ILE A 459 17.00 9.81 -23.52
CA ILE A 459 17.97 8.87 -22.94
C ILE A 459 17.35 7.48 -22.86
N THR A 460 17.88 6.57 -23.66
CA THR A 460 17.45 5.17 -23.69
C THR A 460 18.56 4.24 -23.26
N ILE A 461 18.19 3.00 -22.95
CA ILE A 461 19.15 1.94 -22.61
C ILE A 461 19.65 1.33 -23.91
N GLU A 462 20.96 1.28 -24.05
CA GLU A 462 21.67 0.74 -25.21
C GLU A 462 22.41 -0.53 -24.84
N HIS A 463 22.38 -1.48 -25.77
CA HIS A 463 23.13 -2.72 -25.75
C HIS A 463 24.44 -2.51 -26.51
N ILE A 464 25.57 -2.57 -25.80
CA ILE A 464 26.89 -2.35 -26.42
C ILE A 464 27.14 -3.45 -27.47
N PHE A 465 27.04 -4.71 -27.06
CA PHE A 465 26.79 -5.85 -27.94
C PHE A 465 25.28 -5.96 -28.19
N PRO A 466 24.79 -5.72 -29.43
CA PRO A 466 23.35 -5.61 -29.72
C PRO A 466 22.58 -6.92 -29.53
N GLN A 467 21.26 -6.82 -29.36
CA GLN A 467 20.38 -8.01 -29.37
C GLN A 467 20.31 -8.70 -30.73
N ASN A 468 20.42 -7.91 -31.81
CA ASN A 468 20.45 -8.41 -33.19
C ASN A 468 21.75 -7.95 -33.88
N PRO A 469 22.93 -8.49 -33.50
CA PRO A 469 24.22 -7.99 -33.97
C PRO A 469 24.34 -8.03 -35.49
N ASP A 470 24.98 -7.01 -36.08
CA ASP A 470 25.44 -7.08 -37.47
C ASP A 470 26.38 -8.30 -37.66
N PRO A 471 26.30 -9.02 -38.80
CA PRO A 471 27.18 -10.17 -39.08
C PRO A 471 28.68 -9.89 -38.89
N LYS A 472 29.13 -8.64 -39.03
CA LYS A 472 30.51 -8.22 -38.75
C LYS A 472 30.97 -8.52 -37.32
N TRP A 473 30.07 -8.49 -36.33
CA TRP A 473 30.40 -8.86 -34.96
C TRP A 473 30.93 -10.30 -34.84
N LYS A 474 30.34 -11.22 -35.61
CA LYS A 474 30.76 -12.63 -35.63
C LYS A 474 32.13 -12.81 -36.28
N ILE A 475 32.47 -11.93 -37.22
CA ILE A 475 33.80 -11.91 -37.88
C ILE A 475 34.85 -11.33 -36.92
N GLU A 476 34.54 -10.25 -36.20
CA GLU A 476 35.47 -9.58 -35.29
C GLU A 476 35.77 -10.40 -34.02
N LEU A 477 34.77 -11.08 -33.47
CA LEU A 477 34.90 -11.84 -32.22
C LEU A 477 35.24 -13.32 -32.43
N GLY A 478 34.86 -13.89 -33.59
CA GLY A 478 34.83 -15.33 -33.79
C GLY A 478 33.59 -16.00 -33.18
N ASN A 479 33.34 -17.26 -33.55
CA ASN A 479 32.10 -17.97 -33.20
C ASN A 479 31.92 -18.19 -31.69
N ASP A 480 32.98 -18.62 -31.01
CA ASP A 480 32.92 -19.01 -29.60
C ASP A 480 32.66 -17.81 -28.70
N GLU A 481 33.41 -16.74 -28.91
CA GLU A 481 33.28 -15.47 -28.19
C GLU A 481 31.91 -14.81 -28.43
N TYR A 482 31.47 -14.79 -29.69
CA TYR A 482 30.15 -14.27 -30.07
C TYR A 482 29.01 -15.03 -29.37
N GLY A 483 29.07 -16.37 -29.37
CA GLY A 483 28.08 -17.21 -28.70
C GLY A 483 28.07 -16.98 -27.19
N PHE A 484 29.26 -16.95 -26.57
CA PHE A 484 29.38 -16.77 -25.13
C PHE A 484 28.80 -15.43 -24.65
N ILE A 485 29.13 -14.33 -25.33
CA ILE A 485 28.60 -12.99 -24.98
C ILE A 485 27.08 -12.96 -25.14
N LYS A 486 26.57 -13.53 -26.23
CA LYS A 486 25.13 -13.59 -26.51
C LYS A 486 24.36 -14.35 -25.43
N ASP A 487 24.90 -15.48 -24.98
CA ASP A 487 24.20 -16.36 -24.05
C ASP A 487 24.34 -15.92 -22.57
N ASN A 488 25.48 -15.31 -22.20
CA ASN A 488 25.79 -15.02 -20.78
C ASN A 488 25.82 -13.54 -20.42
N TYR A 489 26.13 -12.64 -21.37
CA TYR A 489 26.37 -11.22 -21.06
C TYR A 489 25.37 -10.26 -21.68
N LEU A 490 24.56 -10.70 -22.65
CA LEU A 490 23.70 -9.82 -23.44
C LEU A 490 22.90 -8.83 -22.60
N ASN A 491 22.22 -9.29 -21.55
CA ASN A 491 21.37 -8.46 -20.69
C ASN A 491 22.01 -8.09 -19.34
N THR A 492 23.31 -8.33 -19.17
CA THR A 492 24.01 -8.04 -17.92
C THR A 492 24.43 -6.58 -17.84
N ILE A 493 24.62 -6.04 -16.63
CA ILE A 493 25.03 -4.65 -16.43
C ILE A 493 26.35 -4.30 -17.16
N GLY A 494 27.23 -5.30 -17.33
CA GLY A 494 28.48 -5.15 -18.07
C GLY A 494 28.28 -4.80 -19.55
N ASN A 495 27.16 -5.20 -20.17
CA ASN A 495 26.84 -4.92 -21.58
C ASN A 495 25.80 -3.81 -21.80
N LEU A 496 25.22 -3.26 -20.72
CA LEU A 496 24.20 -2.22 -20.80
C LEU A 496 24.80 -0.83 -20.55
N THR A 497 24.37 0.16 -21.32
CA THR A 497 24.73 1.57 -21.12
C THR A 497 23.54 2.49 -21.41
N LEU A 498 23.74 3.79 -21.20
CA LEU A 498 22.78 4.83 -21.52
C LEU A 498 23.19 5.54 -22.82
N SER A 499 22.24 5.85 -23.69
CA SER A 499 22.50 6.56 -24.94
C SER A 499 21.36 7.48 -25.34
N GLY A 500 21.73 8.70 -25.74
CA GLY A 500 20.86 9.67 -26.41
C GLY A 500 20.65 9.39 -27.91
N ASN A 501 21.45 8.49 -28.49
CA ASN A 501 21.51 8.24 -29.93
C ASN A 501 21.36 6.76 -30.27
N ASN A 502 20.66 6.00 -29.42
CA ASN A 502 20.50 4.54 -29.56
C ASN A 502 20.05 4.13 -30.98
N GLY A 503 19.05 4.82 -31.54
CA GLY A 503 18.58 4.56 -32.91
C GLY A 503 19.65 4.71 -34.01
N LYS A 504 20.67 5.57 -33.81
CA LYS A 504 21.79 5.75 -34.75
C LYS A 504 22.89 4.70 -34.56
N LEU A 505 23.12 4.27 -33.32
CA LEU A 505 24.10 3.22 -32.98
C LEU A 505 23.62 1.85 -33.49
N GLY A 506 22.37 1.50 -33.21
CA GLY A 506 21.70 0.31 -33.71
C GLY A 506 22.51 -0.97 -33.51
N ASN A 507 22.64 -1.76 -34.57
CA ASN A 507 23.30 -3.07 -34.53
C ASN A 507 24.77 -3.05 -34.98
N LYS A 508 25.35 -1.86 -35.17
CA LYS A 508 26.69 -1.68 -35.72
C LYS A 508 27.78 -2.37 -34.88
N PRO A 509 28.92 -2.75 -35.48
CA PRO A 509 30.13 -3.16 -34.76
C PRO A 509 30.56 -2.14 -33.71
N PHE A 510 31.30 -2.61 -32.70
CA PHE A 510 31.71 -1.76 -31.58
C PHE A 510 32.46 -0.50 -32.02
N ARG A 511 33.44 -0.65 -32.93
CA ARG A 511 34.24 0.49 -33.44
C ARG A 511 33.37 1.54 -34.11
N ASP A 512 32.44 1.09 -34.95
CA ASP A 512 31.49 1.95 -35.64
C ASP A 512 30.58 2.68 -34.64
N LYS A 513 30.13 2.02 -33.56
CA LYS A 513 29.37 2.66 -32.47
C LYS A 513 30.21 3.67 -31.69
N ARG A 514 31.49 3.36 -31.43
CA ARG A 514 32.40 4.22 -30.67
C ARG A 514 32.74 5.50 -31.42
N ASP A 515 33.05 5.37 -32.71
CA ASP A 515 33.62 6.44 -33.56
C ASP A 515 32.57 7.20 -34.39
N LEU A 516 31.27 6.93 -34.20
CA LEU A 516 30.20 7.60 -34.92
C LEU A 516 30.16 9.11 -34.61
N GLU A 517 30.42 9.95 -35.59
CA GLU A 517 30.45 11.41 -35.40
C GLU A 517 29.12 11.97 -34.91
N GLY A 518 29.15 12.73 -33.81
CA GLY A 518 28.00 13.37 -33.18
C GLY A 518 27.05 12.42 -32.45
N ALA A 519 27.35 11.13 -32.37
CA ALA A 519 26.44 10.13 -31.79
C ALA A 519 27.12 8.95 -31.09
N GLY A 520 28.44 8.77 -31.28
CA GLY A 520 29.19 7.64 -30.78
C GLY A 520 29.61 7.77 -29.32
N TYR A 521 30.17 6.69 -28.76
CA TYR A 521 30.60 6.68 -27.36
C TYR A 521 31.71 7.70 -27.06
N LYS A 522 32.52 8.09 -28.06
CA LYS A 522 33.54 9.15 -27.91
C LYS A 522 32.97 10.54 -27.68
N ASP A 523 31.82 10.82 -28.28
CA ASP A 523 31.15 12.13 -28.19
C ASP A 523 30.15 12.17 -27.03
N SER A 524 29.94 11.05 -26.34
CA SER A 524 29.01 10.96 -25.21
C SER A 524 29.57 11.60 -23.95
N ARG A 525 28.74 12.41 -23.29
CA ARG A 525 29.06 13.05 -22.01
C ARG A 525 28.72 12.19 -20.80
N LEU A 526 28.11 11.03 -21.02
CA LEU A 526 27.63 10.15 -19.95
C LEU A 526 28.79 9.39 -19.32
N TRP A 527 28.82 9.32 -17.99
CA TRP A 527 29.83 8.59 -17.23
C TRP A 527 29.89 7.12 -17.66
N MET A 528 28.72 6.49 -17.87
CA MET A 528 28.63 5.08 -18.29
C MET A 528 29.31 4.78 -19.63
N ASN A 529 29.52 5.79 -20.48
CA ASN A 529 30.16 5.67 -21.80
C ASN A 529 31.65 6.03 -21.80
N LYS A 530 32.17 6.65 -20.73
CA LYS A 530 33.58 7.08 -20.65
C LYS A 530 34.55 5.92 -20.87
N TYR A 531 34.30 4.77 -20.25
CA TYR A 531 35.11 3.56 -20.45
C TYR A 531 35.08 3.10 -21.91
N LEU A 532 33.93 3.18 -22.58
CA LEU A 532 33.73 2.70 -23.94
C LEU A 532 34.45 3.59 -24.98
N SER A 533 34.59 4.88 -24.70
CA SER A 533 35.21 5.85 -25.61
C SER A 533 36.65 5.53 -26.00
N SER A 534 37.39 4.83 -25.13
CA SER A 534 38.83 4.55 -25.29
C SER A 534 39.17 3.13 -25.74
N LEU A 535 38.19 2.24 -25.89
CA LEU A 535 38.43 0.82 -26.20
C LEU A 535 38.46 0.58 -27.70
N ASP A 536 39.27 -0.37 -28.16
CA ASP A 536 39.35 -0.73 -29.59
C ASP A 536 38.47 -1.90 -30.01
N LYS A 537 38.01 -2.71 -29.05
CA LYS A 537 37.18 -3.90 -29.26
C LYS A 537 36.26 -4.11 -28.06
N TRP A 538 35.24 -4.94 -28.25
CA TRP A 538 34.28 -5.30 -27.20
C TRP A 538 34.16 -6.82 -27.10
N ASP A 539 35.06 -7.41 -26.31
CA ASP A 539 35.09 -8.84 -26.01
C ASP A 539 34.78 -9.10 -24.53
N ARG A 540 34.77 -10.37 -24.11
CA ARG A 540 34.57 -10.82 -22.73
C ARG A 540 35.52 -10.16 -21.75
N THR A 541 36.78 -9.98 -22.13
CA THR A 541 37.78 -9.37 -21.24
C THR A 541 37.39 -7.93 -20.93
N GLU A 542 36.94 -7.19 -21.95
CA GLU A 542 36.49 -5.81 -21.76
C GLU A 542 35.14 -5.70 -21.04
N ILE A 543 34.23 -6.65 -21.23
CA ILE A 543 32.97 -6.74 -20.47
C ILE A 543 33.27 -6.99 -18.98
N GLU A 544 34.16 -7.93 -18.65
CA GLU A 544 34.54 -8.25 -17.27
C GLU A 544 35.27 -7.07 -16.59
N LYS A 545 36.16 -6.38 -17.30
CA LYS A 545 36.81 -5.15 -16.80
C LYS A 545 35.80 -4.03 -16.53
N ARG A 546 34.87 -3.80 -17.45
CA ARG A 546 33.78 -2.81 -17.26
C ARG A 546 32.91 -3.19 -16.07
N PHE A 547 32.57 -4.47 -15.93
CA PHE A 547 31.81 -4.97 -14.80
C PHE A 547 32.53 -4.67 -13.47
N ASN A 548 33.85 -4.86 -13.39
CA ASN A 548 34.61 -4.53 -12.18
C ASN A 548 34.58 -3.03 -11.86
N LEU A 549 34.68 -2.16 -12.88
CA LEU A 549 34.55 -0.70 -12.71
C LEU A 549 33.18 -0.31 -12.17
N ILE A 550 32.11 -0.88 -12.75
CA ILE A 550 30.74 -0.63 -12.31
C ILE A 550 30.53 -1.17 -10.90
N SER A 551 30.98 -2.39 -10.60
CA SER A 551 30.86 -3.03 -9.29
C SER A 551 31.54 -2.23 -8.18
N ALA A 552 32.73 -1.67 -8.44
CA ALA A 552 33.40 -0.78 -7.50
C ALA A 552 32.54 0.44 -7.15
N ARG A 553 31.81 0.99 -8.13
CA ARG A 553 30.89 2.11 -7.92
C ARG A 553 29.59 1.68 -7.25
N VAL A 554 29.03 0.51 -7.57
CA VAL A 554 27.87 -0.09 -6.88
C VAL A 554 28.13 -0.18 -5.38
N LEU A 555 29.31 -0.67 -4.98
CA LEU A 555 29.65 -0.81 -3.56
C LEU A 555 29.73 0.52 -2.81
N LYS A 556 30.01 1.63 -3.50
CA LYS A 556 30.01 2.98 -2.91
C LYS A 556 28.63 3.65 -2.91
N ILE A 557 27.74 3.27 -3.83
CA ILE A 557 26.39 3.83 -3.91
C ILE A 557 25.46 3.16 -2.89
N TRP A 558 25.59 1.84 -2.77
CA TRP A 558 24.83 1.01 -1.83
C TRP A 558 25.81 0.40 -0.86
N GLU A 559 26.31 1.20 0.09
CA GLU A 559 27.37 0.81 1.01
C GLU A 559 26.94 -0.29 1.99
N TYR A 560 27.88 -1.17 2.33
CA TYR A 560 27.74 -2.08 3.46
C TYR A 560 28.27 -1.36 4.70
N PRO A 561 27.52 -1.29 5.81
CA PRO A 561 28.01 -0.59 6.99
C PRO A 561 29.27 -1.24 7.56
N GLU A 562 30.33 -0.47 7.72
CA GLU A 562 31.59 -0.87 8.37
C GLU A 562 31.57 -0.35 9.81
N ILE A 563 30.86 -1.06 10.69
CA ILE A 563 30.83 -0.75 12.12
C ILE A 563 31.47 -1.88 12.92
N GLU A 564 32.20 -1.52 13.97
CA GLU A 564 32.67 -2.47 14.98
C GLU A 564 31.48 -2.82 15.87
N ILE A 565 30.88 -3.98 15.62
CA ILE A 565 29.90 -4.55 16.54
C ILE A 565 30.72 -5.21 17.64
N GLU A 566 30.69 -4.67 18.85
CA GLU A 566 31.14 -5.40 20.04
C GLU A 566 30.33 -6.70 20.11
N THR A 567 30.92 -7.78 19.58
CA THR A 567 30.49 -9.13 19.90
C THR A 567 30.77 -9.28 21.38
N ASN A 568 29.73 -9.52 22.18
CA ASN A 568 29.88 -9.88 23.58
C ASN A 568 30.69 -11.18 23.65
N GLY A 569 32.02 -11.07 23.65
CA GLY A 569 32.95 -12.20 23.63
C GLY A 569 32.88 -13.00 22.34
N ASP A 570 34.04 -13.22 21.73
CA ASP A 570 34.25 -14.32 20.81
C ASP A 570 34.17 -15.65 21.61
N ASN A 571 32.96 -16.02 22.03
CA ASN A 571 32.68 -17.30 22.67
C ASN A 571 32.55 -18.43 21.63
N GLY A 572 32.80 -18.19 20.34
CA GLY A 572 32.63 -19.19 19.27
C GLY A 572 31.17 -19.52 18.95
N GLU A 573 30.22 -18.66 19.35
CA GLU A 573 28.80 -18.80 19.05
C GLU A 573 28.52 -18.36 17.60
N LEU A 574 27.88 -19.22 16.83
CA LEU A 574 27.50 -18.99 15.44
C LEU A 574 25.98 -19.10 15.31
N ASN A 575 25.35 -18.16 14.63
CA ASN A 575 23.96 -18.33 14.24
C ASN A 575 23.82 -19.61 13.39
N ILE A 576 22.76 -20.39 13.60
CA ILE A 576 22.60 -21.68 12.91
C ILE A 576 22.62 -21.55 11.38
N PHE A 577 22.17 -20.42 10.82
CA PHE A 577 22.18 -20.16 9.37
C PHE A 577 23.59 -19.90 8.82
N GLU A 578 24.51 -19.45 9.66
CA GLU A 578 25.91 -19.19 9.33
C GLU A 578 26.84 -20.35 9.74
N ALA A 579 26.34 -21.31 10.51
CA ALA A 579 27.09 -22.47 10.94
C ALA A 579 27.43 -23.45 9.80
N ASP A 580 28.67 -23.95 9.82
CA ASP A 580 29.18 -25.01 8.95
C ASP A 580 28.42 -26.34 9.09
N ASP A 581 28.71 -27.31 8.22
CA ASP A 581 28.20 -28.68 8.31
C ASP A 581 28.45 -29.27 9.73
N PRO A 582 27.40 -29.70 10.46
CA PRO A 582 27.53 -30.30 11.79
C PRO A 582 28.08 -31.74 11.77
N LYS A 583 28.40 -32.33 10.61
CA LYS A 583 29.03 -33.65 10.54
C LYS A 583 30.37 -33.64 11.26
N HIS A 584 30.55 -34.65 12.12
CA HIS A 584 31.75 -34.83 12.95
C HIS A 584 32.03 -33.71 13.98
N LYS A 585 31.13 -32.73 14.14
CA LYS A 585 31.22 -31.70 15.17
C LYS A 585 30.23 -31.97 16.30
N LYS A 586 30.64 -31.74 17.55
CA LYS A 586 29.74 -31.78 18.72
C LYS A 586 29.35 -30.37 19.12
N LEU A 587 28.14 -30.20 19.65
CA LEU A 587 27.70 -28.92 20.21
C LEU A 587 28.18 -28.82 21.66
N GLU A 588 28.54 -27.62 22.09
CA GLU A 588 28.79 -27.30 23.51
C GLU A 588 27.48 -26.86 24.17
N TYR A 589 26.78 -25.92 23.54
CA TYR A 589 25.44 -25.46 23.89
C TYR A 589 24.78 -24.76 22.69
N ALA A 590 23.50 -24.44 22.82
CA ALA A 590 22.80 -23.52 21.93
C ALA A 590 22.14 -22.41 22.75
N ILE A 591 21.83 -21.28 22.12
CA ILE A 591 21.05 -20.19 22.69
C ILE A 591 19.82 -20.03 21.81
N PHE A 592 18.64 -20.18 22.40
CA PHE A 592 17.37 -19.98 21.72
C PHE A 592 16.52 -18.99 22.52
N PHE A 593 16.06 -17.88 21.90
CA PHE A 593 15.34 -16.80 22.59
C PHE A 593 16.08 -16.25 23.84
N ASP A 594 17.38 -15.98 23.71
CA ASP A 594 18.27 -15.59 24.81
C ASP A 594 18.39 -16.61 25.97
N GLN A 595 17.83 -17.82 25.83
CA GLN A 595 17.94 -18.91 26.80
C GLN A 595 19.01 -19.91 26.38
N LYS A 596 19.94 -20.20 27.29
CA LYS A 596 21.00 -21.18 27.08
C LYS A 596 20.44 -22.61 27.21
N LEU A 597 20.47 -23.35 26.11
CA LEU A 597 20.13 -24.76 26.00
C LEU A 597 21.41 -25.61 26.14
N GLU A 598 21.50 -26.43 27.19
CA GLU A 598 22.60 -27.38 27.39
C GLU A 598 22.46 -28.63 26.49
N VAL A 599 22.59 -28.43 25.18
CA VAL A 599 22.43 -29.48 24.17
C VAL A 599 23.76 -29.80 23.51
N THR A 600 24.30 -30.99 23.79
CA THR A 600 25.59 -31.45 23.23
C THR A 600 25.47 -32.23 21.92
N GLN A 601 24.24 -32.56 21.51
CA GLN A 601 23.93 -33.35 20.34
C GLN A 601 22.89 -32.65 19.47
N VAL A 602 23.09 -32.67 18.15
CA VAL A 602 22.16 -32.09 17.16
C VAL A 602 20.75 -32.69 17.27
N ALA A 603 20.63 -33.97 17.64
CA ALA A 603 19.33 -34.61 17.87
C ALA A 603 18.56 -33.97 19.03
N LYS A 604 19.25 -33.60 20.12
CA LYS A 604 18.61 -32.93 21.27
C LYS A 604 18.25 -31.49 20.94
N LEU A 605 19.12 -30.78 20.23
CA LEU A 605 18.82 -29.43 19.73
C LEU A 605 17.56 -29.43 18.87
N TYR A 606 17.46 -30.37 17.93
CA TYR A 606 16.29 -30.55 17.07
C TYR A 606 15.01 -30.71 17.89
N MET A 607 15.02 -31.58 18.92
CA MET A 607 13.86 -31.78 19.79
C MET A 607 13.46 -30.52 20.54
N GLU A 608 14.43 -29.85 21.17
CA GLU A 608 14.17 -28.72 22.06
C GLU A 608 13.62 -27.52 21.28
N VAL A 609 14.19 -27.25 20.09
CA VAL A 609 13.70 -26.18 19.21
C VAL A 609 12.26 -26.47 18.76
N PHE A 610 11.96 -27.69 18.28
CA PHE A 610 10.60 -28.00 17.81
C PHE A 610 9.56 -28.02 18.94
N LYS A 611 9.95 -28.42 20.15
CA LYS A 611 9.11 -28.33 21.34
C LYS A 611 8.75 -26.87 21.65
N GLN A 612 9.75 -25.99 21.75
CA GLN A 612 9.52 -24.58 22.05
C GLN A 612 8.75 -23.86 20.93
N LEU A 613 9.03 -24.16 19.66
CA LEU A 613 8.25 -23.63 18.54
C LEU A 613 6.78 -24.07 18.60
N PHE A 614 6.52 -25.32 18.98
CA PHE A 614 5.15 -25.83 19.13
C PHE A 614 4.42 -25.19 20.30
N GLU A 615 5.10 -24.92 21.41
CA GLU A 615 4.52 -24.18 22.55
C GLU A 615 4.22 -22.71 22.18
N LEU A 616 5.08 -22.08 21.37
CA LEU A 616 4.94 -20.68 20.96
C LEU A 616 3.76 -20.46 20.01
N GLN A 617 3.65 -21.27 18.94
CA GLN A 617 2.60 -21.12 17.94
C GLN A 617 2.21 -22.48 17.32
N PRO A 618 1.38 -23.28 18.02
CA PRO A 618 0.98 -24.62 17.55
C PRO A 618 0.29 -24.58 16.19
N GLU A 619 -0.51 -23.54 15.94
CA GLU A 619 -1.30 -23.32 14.72
C GLU A 619 -0.44 -23.46 13.45
N THR A 620 0.79 -22.91 13.48
CA THR A 620 1.69 -22.81 12.32
C THR A 620 2.08 -24.18 11.79
N PHE A 621 2.15 -25.20 12.65
CA PHE A 621 2.47 -26.58 12.25
C PHE A 621 1.38 -27.21 11.39
N PHE A 622 0.14 -26.72 11.47
CA PHE A 622 -1.01 -27.22 10.72
C PHE A 622 -1.40 -26.33 9.55
N THR A 623 -1.10 -25.03 9.63
CA THR A 623 -1.41 -24.07 8.55
C THR A 623 -0.30 -23.93 7.50
N SER A 624 0.90 -24.44 7.78
CA SER A 624 2.03 -24.47 6.85
C SER A 624 2.37 -25.90 6.43
N ASP A 625 3.28 -26.06 5.47
CA ASP A 625 3.82 -27.36 5.06
C ASP A 625 4.82 -27.94 6.08
N LEU A 626 5.07 -27.27 7.20
CA LEU A 626 6.01 -27.71 8.23
C LEU A 626 5.60 -29.05 8.85
N GLY A 627 4.31 -29.24 9.16
CA GLY A 627 3.80 -30.48 9.76
C GLY A 627 4.06 -31.71 8.89
N GLU A 628 3.86 -31.59 7.57
CA GLU A 628 4.15 -32.67 6.62
C GLU A 628 5.66 -32.95 6.54
N ARG A 629 6.50 -31.91 6.48
CA ARG A 629 7.97 -32.02 6.34
C ARG A 629 8.67 -32.68 7.53
N ILE A 630 8.13 -32.49 8.74
CA ILE A 630 8.65 -33.12 9.97
C ILE A 630 7.89 -34.40 10.33
N SER A 631 6.92 -34.80 9.52
CA SER A 631 6.06 -35.97 9.73
C SER A 631 5.34 -35.93 11.08
N LEU A 632 4.73 -34.78 11.40
CA LEU A 632 3.97 -34.58 12.64
C LEU A 632 2.75 -35.49 12.68
N THR A 633 2.65 -36.35 13.70
CA THR A 633 1.47 -37.23 13.91
C THR A 633 1.13 -37.38 15.39
N LYS A 634 -0.12 -37.76 15.67
CA LYS A 634 -0.60 -38.17 16.99
C LYS A 634 -0.34 -39.64 17.29
N ASN A 635 -0.07 -40.45 16.25
CA ASN A 635 0.08 -41.89 16.35
C ASN A 635 1.54 -42.28 16.06
N PRO A 636 2.37 -42.57 17.08
CA PRO A 636 3.78 -42.91 16.89
C PRO A 636 4.01 -44.22 16.11
N THR A 637 2.97 -45.02 15.88
CA THR A 637 3.00 -46.29 15.14
C THR A 637 2.50 -46.18 13.70
N GLU A 638 2.14 -44.99 13.24
CA GLU A 638 1.63 -44.74 11.89
C GLU A 638 2.75 -44.89 10.83
N LYS A 639 2.42 -45.37 9.62
CA LYS A 639 3.39 -45.59 8.54
C LYS A 639 4.01 -44.25 8.09
N GLY A 640 5.17 -43.91 8.67
CA GLY A 640 5.91 -42.69 8.32
C GLY A 640 7.06 -42.40 9.27
N LEU A 641 6.94 -42.75 10.57
CA LEU A 641 7.96 -42.52 11.58
C LEU A 641 8.83 -43.76 11.81
N ARG A 642 10.13 -43.64 11.54
CA ARG A 642 11.16 -44.64 11.85
C ARG A 642 11.70 -44.46 13.27
N GLN A 643 11.79 -43.23 13.77
CA GLN A 643 12.11 -42.93 15.17
C GLN A 643 11.21 -41.79 15.68
N PRO A 644 10.04 -42.12 16.26
CA PRO A 644 9.11 -41.12 16.78
C PRO A 644 9.69 -40.44 18.03
N VAL A 645 9.60 -39.12 18.08
CA VAL A 645 10.04 -38.31 19.23
C VAL A 645 8.95 -37.32 19.63
N PRO A 646 8.56 -37.27 20.92
CA PRO A 646 7.49 -36.38 21.38
C PRO A 646 7.95 -34.92 21.38
N ILE A 647 7.10 -34.03 20.86
CA ILE A 647 7.25 -32.57 21.04
C ILE A 647 6.31 -32.04 22.13
N ASN A 648 5.24 -32.77 22.46
CA ASN A 648 4.41 -32.57 23.65
C ASN A 648 3.72 -33.90 24.01
N ASP A 649 2.74 -33.87 24.92
CA ASP A 649 2.02 -35.07 25.39
C ASP A 649 1.17 -35.76 24.30
N THR A 650 0.93 -35.12 23.15
CA THR A 650 0.00 -35.59 22.12
C THR A 650 0.65 -35.83 20.76
N TYR A 651 1.72 -35.10 20.42
CA TYR A 651 2.29 -35.05 19.08
C TYR A 651 3.73 -35.53 19.03
N PHE A 652 4.06 -36.25 17.97
CA PHE A 652 5.37 -36.84 17.69
C PHE A 652 5.89 -36.42 16.31
N ILE A 653 7.20 -36.30 16.19
CA ILE A 653 7.91 -35.98 14.94
C ILE A 653 8.98 -37.04 14.61
N GLU A 654 9.43 -37.08 13.34
CA GLU A 654 10.53 -37.96 12.92
C GLU A 654 11.88 -37.43 13.40
N ALA A 655 12.70 -38.32 13.98
CA ALA A 655 14.06 -38.02 14.41
C ALA A 655 15.15 -38.88 13.73
N ASN A 656 14.78 -39.91 12.96
CA ASN A 656 15.70 -40.75 12.18
C ASN A 656 16.14 -40.05 10.89
N ILE A 657 16.82 -38.93 11.08
CA ILE A 657 17.33 -38.02 10.06
C ILE A 657 18.80 -37.77 10.39
N ASP A 658 19.66 -37.63 9.40
CA ASP A 658 21.05 -37.23 9.62
C ASP A 658 21.16 -35.80 10.19
N ASN A 659 22.33 -35.44 10.74
CA ASN A 659 22.51 -34.13 11.39
C ASN A 659 22.28 -32.96 10.42
N MET A 660 22.64 -33.13 9.14
CA MET A 660 22.37 -32.14 8.10
C MET A 660 20.87 -31.96 7.87
N GLY A 661 20.12 -33.04 7.69
CA GLY A 661 18.67 -32.96 7.53
C GLY A 661 17.94 -32.42 8.76
N LYS A 662 18.50 -32.58 9.97
CA LYS A 662 18.00 -31.94 11.19
C LYS A 662 18.24 -30.43 11.18
N PHE A 663 19.46 -29.98 10.84
CA PHE A 663 19.77 -28.55 10.70
C PHE A 663 18.91 -27.88 9.64
N GLU A 664 18.74 -28.49 8.47
CA GLU A 664 17.90 -27.96 7.40
C GLU A 664 16.43 -27.82 7.84
N ARG A 665 15.88 -28.82 8.53
CA ARG A 665 14.51 -28.72 9.07
C ARG A 665 14.37 -27.66 10.15
N ILE A 666 15.37 -27.48 11.02
CA ILE A 666 15.40 -26.39 12.00
C ILE A 666 15.44 -25.04 11.28
N LYS A 667 16.35 -24.84 10.32
CA LYS A 667 16.45 -23.61 9.52
C LYS A 667 15.13 -23.31 8.81
N GLN A 668 14.49 -24.31 8.23
CA GLN A 668 13.18 -24.16 7.59
C GLN A 668 12.10 -23.77 8.60
N ALA A 669 12.05 -24.43 9.76
CA ALA A 669 11.10 -24.09 10.81
C ALA A 669 11.32 -22.66 11.31
N LEU A 670 12.56 -22.28 11.62
CA LEU A 670 12.89 -20.90 12.01
C LEU A 670 12.54 -19.90 10.90
N THR A 671 12.70 -20.25 9.63
CA THR A 671 12.27 -19.39 8.50
C THR A 671 10.76 -19.24 8.44
N ILE A 672 10.00 -20.32 8.65
CA ILE A 672 8.52 -20.30 8.66
C ILE A 672 7.98 -19.51 9.85
N PHE A 673 8.69 -19.54 10.98
CA PHE A 673 8.36 -18.77 12.18
C PHE A 673 8.97 -17.36 12.18
N ASP A 674 9.84 -17.04 11.21
CA ASP A 674 10.63 -15.81 11.10
C ASP A 674 11.50 -15.52 12.35
N LEU A 675 12.14 -16.58 12.87
CA LEU A 675 13.00 -16.60 14.06
C LEU A 675 14.45 -16.96 13.69
N GLU A 676 14.92 -16.54 12.51
CA GLU A 676 16.25 -16.92 12.03
C GLU A 676 17.39 -16.43 12.93
N ASP A 677 17.18 -15.29 13.59
CA ASP A 677 18.16 -14.64 14.46
C ASP A 677 18.15 -15.20 15.89
N GLU A 678 17.12 -15.96 16.25
CA GLU A 678 16.88 -16.37 17.63
C GLU A 678 17.66 -17.61 18.04
N LEU A 679 18.26 -18.35 17.09
CA LEU A 679 19.01 -19.58 17.37
C LEU A 679 20.50 -19.45 17.02
N SER A 680 21.33 -19.41 18.06
CA SER A 680 22.79 -19.50 17.96
C SER A 680 23.30 -20.81 18.56
N ILE A 681 24.38 -21.34 18.02
CA ILE A 681 24.99 -22.60 18.45
C ILE A 681 26.49 -22.41 18.66
N LYS A 682 27.07 -23.14 19.62
CA LYS A 682 28.51 -23.22 19.78
C LYS A 682 28.97 -24.66 19.57
N TYR A 683 29.98 -24.86 18.73
CA TYR A 683 30.64 -26.16 18.61
C TYR A 683 31.65 -26.34 19.75
N ALA A 684 31.73 -27.54 20.31
CA ALA A 684 32.80 -27.90 21.22
C ALA A 684 34.14 -27.88 20.45
N GLU A 685 35.20 -27.35 21.06
CA GLU A 685 36.54 -27.42 20.50
C GLU A 685 36.95 -28.88 20.30
N ASN A 686 37.52 -29.20 19.14
CA ASN A 686 37.98 -30.55 18.83
C ASN A 686 39.17 -30.91 19.75
N THR A 687 38.93 -31.71 20.80
CA THR A 687 39.97 -32.48 21.50
C THR A 687 40.28 -33.78 20.80
#